data_AF-A0A6P7IM16-F1
#
_entry.id   AF-A0A6P7IM16-F1
#
_cell.length_a   1.000
_cell.length_b   1.000
_cell.length_c   1.000
_cell.angle_alpha   90.00
_cell.angle_beta   90.00
_cell.angle_gamma   90.00
#
_symmetry.space_group_name_H-M   'P 1'
#
loop_
_entity.id
_entity.type
_entity.pdbx_description
1 polymer ?
#
loop_
_entity_poly.entity_id
_entity_poly.type
_entity_poly.pdbx_seq_one_letter_code
_entity_poly.pdbx_strand_id
1 'polypeptide(L)'
;MLEADADPASAATEAGEGEADMGSRDLNAEVMRLTLELQEATEEKLQAARYGLVVLEESSALKKKHRQLEEEHEVLKVELQQLREAFADSVSSQKRAAADGECREESLLQETATKEAAMATRIEEVQSELKQTRLAMSNAHAEIDRLGVVSTQLKKECECLEAEKGHLRDEMKEFKVREMRQLQDNGELEEENISLQKQVSVLKENQVEFESIKLELTHKNEEQDELRSQLDEATRLREIAERQLDEALEALKEEREQKNSLRRELSALTLNPFDSVGNLELHLEHLDDSQEEGQGGEAEGEEENQDSGFNNGSGSASGSAHPPHSGGSKSNGLIHRYSTPRNSDVFLRAPASGLVSDLLSELHFSDSQKLKQQLLQAEREKSSLASKVEELQMQLVMSKQALSQQEDKVGSLTQQLEAVQNSQHHNQEADDKGDNETENGDGGVFDYEVDTKSKEVLEARMRSASEELLKLRDELSQAGTRYKSLEQRYKQEKDRWRGEAQELADKIRQCIKSSKQDQERISELEKEIGATRKVAVDSESHLSVAQEELLAFSEELSNLYHHICVCNNLTPKRVTLDYYKDGARASSGGGSVRRSQHAYPQHNAQKKPRANDMFISKAAALQFMGEVDSAGASIESPTCPGSPTLDFRDPCNVRNLVAVIRCQIKHLRVAVDLCRQRGAMPYSGLSCSGESERDAESLLEEVLKLKSLLSTKREQIATLRTVLKANKQSAELALSNLKTKYETEKSMVSETMMKLRNELKALKEDAATFSSLRVMFASRAETLLPLLQNPSTS
;
A
#
# COMPACT_ATOMS: atom_id res chain seq x y z
N MET A 1 61.32 -89.87 -86.31
CA MET A 1 62.73 -89.68 -86.75
C MET A 1 63.01 -90.73 -87.82
N LEU A 2 63.94 -90.45 -88.73
CA LEU A 2 64.33 -91.31 -89.85
C LEU A 2 65.79 -91.71 -89.68
N GLU A 3 66.10 -92.96 -90.00
CA GLU A 3 67.41 -93.58 -90.26
C GLU A 3 67.02 -95.03 -90.69
N ALA A 4 67.12 -95.50 -91.94
CA ALA A 4 67.86 -95.10 -93.14
C ALA A 4 69.36 -95.42 -93.10
N ASP A 5 69.74 -96.58 -93.65
CA ASP A 5 71.04 -96.82 -94.28
C ASP A 5 70.94 -98.00 -95.27
N ALA A 6 71.81 -98.05 -96.28
CA ALA A 6 71.84 -99.11 -97.32
C ALA A 6 73.18 -99.14 -98.08
N ASP A 7 73.72 -100.34 -98.39
CA ASP A 7 74.61 -100.62 -99.55
C ASP A 7 74.91 -102.14 -99.70
N PRO A 8 75.53 -102.65 -100.80
CA PRO A 8 75.19 -103.97 -101.35
C PRO A 8 76.38 -104.88 -101.81
N ALA A 9 76.02 -105.95 -102.57
CA ALA A 9 76.72 -106.50 -103.77
C ALA A 9 77.45 -107.87 -103.72
N SER A 10 77.11 -108.70 -104.73
CA SER A 10 77.90 -109.80 -105.35
C SER A 10 78.04 -111.14 -104.56
N ALA A 11 78.28 -112.32 -105.17
CA ALA A 11 78.72 -112.63 -106.55
C ALA A 11 78.34 -114.07 -107.04
N ALA A 12 78.38 -114.27 -108.38
CA ALA A 12 78.61 -115.55 -109.12
C ALA A 12 77.54 -116.68 -109.02
N THR A 13 77.44 -117.70 -109.91
CA THR A 13 78.38 -118.22 -110.96
C THR A 13 77.59 -118.94 -112.10
N GLU A 14 78.19 -119.03 -113.31
CA GLU A 14 78.17 -120.08 -114.38
C GLU A 14 77.09 -121.21 -114.45
N ALA A 15 76.78 -121.88 -115.58
CA ALA A 15 77.01 -121.72 -117.04
C ALA A 15 76.25 -122.86 -117.80
N GLY A 16 76.14 -122.83 -119.14
CA GLY A 16 75.67 -123.98 -119.93
C GLY A 16 75.21 -123.68 -121.38
N GLU A 17 75.81 -124.33 -122.37
CA GLU A 17 75.64 -124.09 -123.82
C GLU A 17 74.50 -124.91 -124.48
N GLY A 18 74.04 -124.50 -125.68
CA GLY A 18 73.15 -125.32 -126.53
C GLY A 18 72.52 -124.55 -127.71
N GLU A 19 73.01 -124.78 -128.95
CA GLU A 19 72.62 -124.01 -130.14
C GLU A 19 71.33 -124.45 -130.86
N ALA A 20 70.82 -123.54 -131.70
CA ALA A 20 70.13 -123.80 -132.98
C ALA A 20 68.69 -124.36 -133.01
N ASP A 21 67.70 -123.52 -132.66
CA ASP A 21 66.41 -123.44 -133.38
C ASP A 21 65.98 -121.95 -133.53
N MET A 22 66.92 -121.16 -134.05
CA MET A 22 66.99 -119.70 -133.96
C MET A 22 66.02 -119.00 -134.93
N GLY A 23 64.94 -118.42 -134.39
CA GLY A 23 64.04 -117.50 -135.11
C GLY A 23 62.57 -117.67 -134.74
N SER A 24 62.05 -118.89 -134.79
CA SER A 24 60.61 -119.16 -134.50
C SER A 24 60.35 -119.36 -133.00
N ARG A 25 61.34 -119.85 -132.25
CA ARG A 25 61.25 -119.93 -130.79
C ARG A 25 61.48 -118.57 -130.14
N ASP A 26 62.44 -117.79 -130.63
CA ASP A 26 62.85 -116.52 -130.01
C ASP A 26 61.73 -115.46 -130.06
N LEU A 27 61.00 -115.38 -131.17
CA LEU A 27 59.81 -114.53 -131.28
C LEU A 27 58.70 -114.95 -130.30
N ASN A 28 58.47 -116.25 -130.10
CA ASN A 28 57.50 -116.73 -129.12
C ASN A 28 57.98 -116.52 -127.67
N ALA A 29 59.28 -116.70 -127.41
CA ALA A 29 59.89 -116.45 -126.11
C ALA A 29 59.83 -114.97 -125.73
N GLU A 30 60.12 -114.06 -126.66
CA GLU A 30 60.01 -112.62 -126.44
C GLU A 30 58.56 -112.15 -126.30
N VAL A 31 57.61 -112.73 -127.05
CA VAL A 31 56.18 -112.49 -126.82
C VAL A 31 55.75 -112.98 -125.43
N MET A 32 56.24 -114.13 -124.95
CA MET A 32 55.98 -114.58 -123.58
C MET A 32 56.66 -113.70 -122.52
N ARG A 33 57.89 -113.24 -122.76
CA ARG A 33 58.60 -112.30 -121.89
C ARG A 33 57.84 -110.99 -121.76
N LEU A 34 57.44 -110.38 -122.87
CA LEU A 34 56.63 -109.16 -122.91
C LEU A 34 55.22 -109.37 -122.33
N THR A 35 54.64 -110.57 -122.43
CA THR A 35 53.35 -110.89 -121.80
C THR A 35 53.48 -110.98 -120.28
N LEU A 36 54.54 -111.59 -119.77
CA LEU A 36 54.84 -111.66 -118.34
C LEU A 36 55.21 -110.29 -117.76
N GLU A 37 56.06 -109.52 -118.44
CA GLU A 37 56.46 -108.16 -118.06
C GLU A 37 55.26 -107.19 -118.09
N LEU A 38 54.35 -107.34 -119.06
CA LEU A 38 53.07 -106.64 -119.07
C LEU A 38 52.16 -107.10 -117.92
N GLN A 39 52.08 -108.40 -117.63
CA GLN A 39 51.27 -108.91 -116.52
C GLN A 39 51.79 -108.38 -115.18
N GLU A 40 53.09 -108.49 -114.92
CA GLU A 40 53.77 -107.96 -113.73
C GLU A 40 53.52 -106.45 -113.59
N ALA A 41 53.72 -105.67 -114.65
CA ALA A 41 53.40 -104.24 -114.65
C ALA A 41 51.89 -103.95 -114.44
N THR A 42 50.97 -104.84 -114.85
CA THR A 42 49.55 -104.69 -114.50
C THR A 42 49.22 -105.10 -113.07
N GLU A 43 49.92 -106.09 -112.50
CA GLU A 43 49.75 -106.53 -111.11
C GLU A 43 50.33 -105.49 -110.15
N GLU A 44 51.52 -104.95 -110.43
CA GLU A 44 52.08 -103.78 -109.74
C GLU A 44 51.15 -102.57 -109.82
N LYS A 45 50.61 -102.26 -110.99
CA LYS A 45 49.64 -101.16 -111.18
C LYS A 45 48.35 -101.39 -110.40
N LEU A 46 47.87 -102.63 -110.32
CA LEU A 46 46.71 -103.00 -109.49
C LEU A 46 47.03 -102.93 -108.00
N GLN A 47 48.24 -103.31 -107.58
CA GLN A 47 48.70 -103.21 -106.21
C GLN A 47 48.89 -101.74 -105.78
N ALA A 48 49.49 -100.91 -106.62
CA ALA A 48 49.58 -99.46 -106.42
C ALA A 48 48.20 -98.80 -106.39
N ALA A 49 47.24 -99.24 -107.22
CA ALA A 49 45.86 -98.77 -107.15
C ALA A 49 45.14 -99.21 -105.87
N ARG A 50 45.41 -100.42 -105.35
CA ARG A 50 44.87 -100.91 -104.07
C ARG A 50 45.44 -100.12 -102.88
N TYR A 51 46.76 -99.90 -102.82
CA TYR A 51 47.37 -99.05 -101.79
C TYR A 51 46.90 -97.60 -101.91
N GLY A 52 46.77 -97.07 -103.13
CA GLY A 52 46.20 -95.75 -103.38
C GLY A 52 44.75 -95.61 -102.89
N LEU A 53 43.92 -96.65 -103.06
CA LEU A 53 42.56 -96.68 -102.50
C LEU A 53 42.58 -96.67 -100.97
N VAL A 54 43.37 -97.55 -100.33
CA VAL A 54 43.48 -97.59 -98.85
C VAL A 54 43.96 -96.25 -98.30
N VAL A 55 44.99 -95.64 -98.90
CA VAL A 55 45.50 -94.32 -98.50
C VAL A 55 44.46 -93.22 -98.71
N LEU A 56 43.61 -93.30 -99.75
CA LEU A 56 42.49 -92.37 -99.95
C LEU A 56 41.36 -92.59 -98.92
N GLU A 57 41.04 -93.83 -98.58
CA GLU A 57 40.05 -94.18 -97.56
C GLU A 57 40.51 -93.72 -96.17
N GLU A 58 41.74 -94.02 -95.77
CA GLU A 58 42.38 -93.51 -94.54
C GLU A 58 42.44 -91.98 -94.54
N SER A 59 42.82 -91.35 -95.65
CA SER A 59 42.81 -89.89 -95.78
C SER A 59 41.40 -89.31 -95.60
N SER A 60 40.36 -89.98 -96.12
CA SER A 60 38.97 -89.55 -95.98
C SER A 60 38.46 -89.70 -94.54
N ALA A 61 38.82 -90.80 -93.85
CA ALA A 61 38.48 -91.05 -92.46
C ALA A 61 39.19 -90.06 -91.52
N LEU A 62 40.47 -89.79 -91.77
CA LEU A 62 41.26 -88.82 -91.02
C LEU A 62 40.74 -87.39 -91.23
N LYS A 63 40.37 -87.01 -92.46
CA LYS A 63 39.69 -85.72 -92.74
C LYS A 63 38.34 -85.60 -92.06
N LYS A 64 37.55 -86.69 -91.98
CA LYS A 64 36.28 -86.69 -91.24
C LYS A 64 36.52 -86.50 -89.75
N LYS A 65 37.46 -87.25 -89.15
CA LYS A 65 37.82 -87.10 -87.74
C LYS A 65 38.39 -85.71 -87.42
N HIS A 66 39.21 -85.15 -88.32
CA HIS A 66 39.73 -83.80 -88.18
C HIS A 66 38.60 -82.77 -88.12
N ARG A 67 37.65 -82.82 -89.07
CA ARG A 67 36.48 -81.92 -89.06
C ARG A 67 35.65 -82.06 -87.78
N GLN A 68 35.42 -83.28 -87.30
CA GLN A 68 34.68 -83.50 -86.05
C GLN A 68 35.41 -82.86 -84.85
N LEU A 69 36.75 -82.95 -84.80
CA LEU A 69 37.54 -82.28 -83.77
C LEU A 69 37.59 -80.75 -83.95
N GLU A 70 37.49 -80.22 -85.17
CA GLU A 70 37.33 -78.78 -85.44
C GLU A 70 35.95 -78.28 -84.98
N GLU A 71 34.89 -79.03 -85.28
CA GLU A 71 33.50 -78.77 -84.84
C GLU A 71 33.40 -78.80 -83.31
N GLU A 72 33.93 -79.84 -82.65
CA GLU A 72 34.01 -79.97 -81.19
C GLU A 72 34.84 -78.83 -80.57
N HIS A 73 35.98 -78.46 -81.18
CA HIS A 73 36.82 -77.36 -80.69
C HIS A 73 36.10 -76.01 -80.74
N GLU A 74 35.43 -75.68 -81.85
CA GLU A 74 34.71 -74.40 -81.97
C GLU A 74 33.46 -74.35 -81.07
N VAL A 75 32.78 -75.48 -80.83
CA VAL A 75 31.72 -75.57 -79.82
C VAL A 75 32.27 -75.30 -78.41
N LEU A 76 33.31 -76.03 -77.98
CA LEU A 76 33.93 -75.85 -76.66
C LEU A 76 34.47 -74.43 -76.45
N LYS A 77 34.98 -73.81 -77.51
CA LYS A 77 35.46 -72.42 -77.53
C LYS A 77 34.32 -71.41 -77.36
N VAL A 78 33.14 -71.66 -77.94
CA VAL A 78 31.94 -70.83 -77.74
C VAL A 78 31.37 -71.02 -76.33
N GLU A 79 31.26 -72.26 -75.83
CA GLU A 79 30.83 -72.55 -74.46
C GLU A 79 31.76 -71.88 -73.43
N LEU A 80 33.07 -71.98 -73.63
CA LEU A 80 34.09 -71.35 -72.78
C LEU A 80 34.07 -69.82 -72.86
N GLN A 81 33.64 -69.23 -73.97
CA GLN A 81 33.40 -67.79 -74.07
C GLN A 81 32.13 -67.37 -73.34
N GLN A 82 31.02 -68.09 -73.52
CA GLN A 82 29.77 -67.84 -72.79
C GLN A 82 29.96 -67.99 -71.27
N LEU A 83 30.74 -68.98 -70.83
CA LEU A 83 31.06 -69.17 -69.41
C LEU A 83 31.92 -68.03 -68.85
N ARG A 84 32.85 -67.46 -69.63
CA ARG A 84 33.62 -66.26 -69.26
C ARG A 84 32.73 -65.03 -69.13
N GLU A 85 31.80 -64.85 -70.05
CA GLU A 85 30.84 -63.74 -70.04
C GLU A 85 29.89 -63.84 -68.83
N ALA A 86 29.28 -65.01 -68.61
CA ALA A 86 28.44 -65.25 -67.43
C ALA A 86 29.21 -65.10 -66.10
N PHE A 87 30.49 -65.49 -66.06
CA PHE A 87 31.34 -65.26 -64.89
C PHE A 87 31.67 -63.76 -64.69
N ALA A 88 31.98 -63.03 -65.75
CA ALA A 88 32.22 -61.58 -65.70
C ALA A 88 30.96 -60.82 -65.25
N ASP A 89 29.79 -61.18 -65.76
CA ASP A 89 28.50 -60.61 -65.35
C ASP A 89 28.20 -60.90 -63.88
N SER A 90 28.39 -62.15 -63.43
CA SER A 90 28.23 -62.56 -62.03
C SER A 90 29.14 -61.77 -61.10
N VAL A 91 30.43 -61.65 -61.43
CA VAL A 91 31.40 -60.84 -60.68
C VAL A 91 31.06 -59.34 -60.72
N SER A 92 30.53 -58.81 -61.83
CA SER A 92 30.07 -57.42 -61.92
C SER A 92 28.84 -57.16 -61.05
N SER A 93 27.96 -58.16 -60.93
CA SER A 93 26.73 -58.10 -60.14
C SER A 93 27.06 -58.19 -58.65
N GLN A 94 27.96 -59.10 -58.26
CA GLN A 94 28.46 -59.20 -56.89
C GLN A 94 29.19 -57.93 -56.45
N LYS A 95 30.02 -57.32 -57.32
CA LYS A 95 30.69 -56.04 -57.02
C LYS A 95 29.70 -54.89 -56.83
N ARG A 96 28.65 -54.81 -57.66
CA ARG A 96 27.58 -53.82 -57.47
C ARG A 96 26.81 -54.06 -56.18
N ALA A 97 26.35 -55.28 -55.92
CA ALA A 97 25.63 -55.62 -54.70
C ALA A 97 26.46 -55.40 -53.41
N ALA A 98 27.79 -55.56 -53.47
CA ALA A 98 28.69 -55.18 -52.38
C ALA A 98 28.75 -53.67 -52.20
N ALA A 99 29.00 -52.90 -53.26
CA ALA A 99 29.05 -51.44 -53.21
C ALA A 99 27.71 -50.80 -52.80
N ASP A 100 26.57 -51.33 -53.28
CA ASP A 100 25.23 -50.92 -52.87
C ASP A 100 24.97 -51.22 -51.37
N GLY A 101 25.59 -52.29 -50.84
CA GLY A 101 25.60 -52.64 -49.42
C GLY A 101 26.45 -51.67 -48.59
N GLU A 102 27.68 -51.41 -49.04
CA GLU A 102 28.62 -50.46 -48.41
C GLU A 102 28.01 -49.05 -48.37
N CYS A 103 27.53 -48.51 -49.49
CA CYS A 103 26.87 -47.21 -49.55
C CYS A 103 25.62 -47.12 -48.65
N ARG A 104 24.89 -48.24 -48.48
CA ARG A 104 23.74 -48.30 -47.57
C ARG A 104 24.16 -48.33 -46.10
N GLU A 105 25.25 -49.01 -45.76
CA GLU A 105 25.80 -48.99 -44.40
C GLU A 105 26.35 -47.61 -44.06
N GLU A 106 27.13 -46.99 -44.95
CA GLU A 106 27.59 -45.60 -44.80
C GLU A 106 26.43 -44.61 -44.61
N SER A 107 25.34 -44.76 -45.40
CA SER A 107 24.14 -43.93 -45.25
C SER A 107 23.48 -44.09 -43.89
N LEU A 108 23.38 -45.30 -43.36
CA LEU A 108 22.80 -45.58 -42.04
C LEU A 108 23.72 -45.11 -40.89
N LEU A 109 25.03 -45.19 -41.06
CA LEU A 109 26.01 -44.64 -40.12
C LEU A 109 25.96 -43.11 -40.10
N GLN A 110 25.82 -42.46 -41.27
CA GLN A 110 25.65 -41.01 -41.37
C GLN A 110 24.29 -40.55 -40.79
N GLU A 111 23.20 -41.28 -41.02
CA GLU A 111 21.89 -41.02 -40.40
C GLU A 111 21.96 -41.18 -38.87
N THR A 112 22.73 -42.16 -38.38
CA THR A 112 22.95 -42.37 -36.94
C THR A 112 23.77 -41.22 -36.35
N ALA A 113 24.92 -40.88 -36.94
CA ALA A 113 25.80 -39.81 -36.45
C ALA A 113 25.13 -38.42 -36.48
N THR A 114 24.32 -38.12 -37.50
CA THR A 114 23.55 -36.87 -37.56
C THR A 114 22.43 -36.80 -36.52
N LYS A 115 21.75 -37.92 -36.24
CA LYS A 115 20.79 -38.03 -35.11
C LYS A 115 21.48 -37.88 -33.76
N GLU A 116 22.63 -38.51 -33.56
CA GLU A 116 23.41 -38.38 -32.32
C GLU A 116 23.89 -36.93 -32.10
N ALA A 117 24.38 -36.26 -33.14
CA ALA A 117 24.74 -34.85 -33.09
C ALA A 117 23.54 -33.95 -32.74
N ALA A 118 22.37 -34.15 -33.37
CA ALA A 118 21.16 -33.39 -33.08
C ALA A 118 20.57 -33.68 -31.69
N MET A 119 20.76 -34.89 -31.15
CA MET A 119 20.44 -35.19 -29.75
C MET A 119 21.44 -34.53 -28.79
N ALA A 120 22.73 -34.47 -29.14
CA ALA A 120 23.75 -33.82 -28.33
C ALA A 120 23.51 -32.30 -28.21
N THR A 121 23.26 -31.59 -29.33
CA THR A 121 22.94 -30.15 -29.27
C THR A 121 21.69 -29.89 -28.45
N ARG A 122 20.63 -30.69 -28.62
CA ARG A 122 19.39 -30.56 -27.83
C ARG A 122 19.59 -30.84 -26.35
N ILE A 123 20.53 -31.71 -25.98
CA ILE A 123 20.92 -31.96 -24.58
C ILE A 123 21.69 -30.76 -24.02
N GLU A 124 22.55 -30.11 -24.81
CA GLU A 124 23.27 -28.90 -24.40
C GLU A 124 22.34 -27.68 -24.26
N GLU A 125 21.41 -27.50 -25.20
CA GLU A 125 20.32 -26.50 -25.17
C GLU A 125 19.52 -26.62 -23.87
N VAL A 126 18.92 -27.79 -23.60
CA VAL A 126 18.12 -28.03 -22.38
C VAL A 126 18.97 -27.92 -21.11
N GLN A 127 20.25 -28.27 -21.14
CA GLN A 127 21.16 -28.02 -20.01
C GLN A 127 21.46 -26.53 -19.81
N SER A 128 21.44 -25.71 -20.85
CA SER A 128 21.61 -24.25 -20.77
C SER A 128 20.35 -23.58 -20.21
N GLU A 129 19.17 -23.95 -20.72
CA GLU A 129 17.87 -23.52 -20.21
C GLU A 129 17.69 -23.88 -18.73
N LEU A 130 18.08 -25.10 -18.33
CA LEU A 130 18.04 -25.55 -16.93
C LEU A 130 18.99 -24.75 -16.01
N LYS A 131 20.10 -24.22 -16.53
CA LYS A 131 21.00 -23.31 -15.77
C LYS A 131 20.40 -21.90 -15.69
N GLN A 132 19.88 -21.39 -16.80
CA GLN A 132 19.28 -20.05 -16.89
C GLN A 132 18.02 -19.93 -16.01
N THR A 133 17.12 -20.91 -16.07
CA THR A 133 15.91 -20.97 -15.23
C THR A 133 16.24 -21.07 -13.74
N ARG A 134 17.26 -21.86 -13.35
CA ARG A 134 17.75 -21.90 -11.96
C ARG A 134 18.30 -20.56 -11.49
N LEU A 135 19.03 -19.83 -12.34
CA LEU A 135 19.54 -18.50 -12.02
C LEU A 135 18.39 -17.48 -11.92
N ALA A 136 17.43 -17.51 -12.84
CA ALA A 136 16.23 -16.67 -12.78
C ALA A 136 15.41 -16.93 -11.50
N MET A 137 15.23 -18.20 -11.11
CA MET A 137 14.58 -18.57 -9.85
C MET A 137 15.35 -18.06 -8.63
N SER A 138 16.68 -18.16 -8.62
CA SER A 138 17.51 -17.63 -7.52
C SER A 138 17.40 -16.12 -7.39
N ASN A 139 17.37 -15.40 -8.52
CA ASN A 139 17.19 -13.94 -8.54
C ASN A 139 15.79 -13.54 -8.07
N ALA A 140 14.76 -14.29 -8.47
CA ALA A 140 13.38 -14.07 -8.02
C ALA A 140 13.22 -14.28 -6.50
N HIS A 141 13.87 -15.28 -5.91
CA HIS A 141 13.88 -15.46 -4.45
C HIS A 141 14.55 -14.29 -3.74
N ALA A 142 15.74 -13.85 -4.20
CA ALA A 142 16.44 -12.71 -3.61
C ALA A 142 15.62 -11.40 -3.70
N GLU A 143 14.85 -11.21 -4.77
CA GLU A 143 13.94 -10.07 -4.92
C GLU A 143 12.70 -10.19 -4.03
N ILE A 144 12.14 -11.40 -3.84
CA ILE A 144 11.06 -11.67 -2.88
C ILE A 144 11.53 -11.36 -1.45
N ASP A 145 12.73 -11.79 -1.06
CA ASP A 145 13.31 -11.49 0.26
C ASP A 145 13.51 -9.98 0.44
N ARG A 146 14.03 -9.29 -0.58
CA ARG A 146 14.21 -7.82 -0.58
C ARG A 146 12.89 -7.07 -0.44
N LEU A 147 11.85 -7.49 -1.18
CA LEU A 147 10.51 -6.93 -1.10
C LEU A 147 9.84 -7.27 0.25
N GLY A 148 10.14 -8.42 0.84
CA GLY A 148 9.74 -8.78 2.20
C GLY A 148 10.30 -7.80 3.24
N VAL A 149 11.61 -7.50 3.17
CA VAL A 149 12.25 -6.49 4.04
C VAL A 149 11.58 -5.13 3.87
N VAL A 150 11.41 -4.65 2.63
CA VAL A 150 10.72 -3.36 2.35
C VAL A 150 9.28 -3.35 2.89
N SER A 151 8.53 -4.46 2.75
CA SER A 151 7.18 -4.59 3.29
C SER A 151 7.16 -4.50 4.83
N THR A 152 8.13 -5.12 5.51
CA THR A 152 8.24 -4.99 6.98
C THR A 152 8.66 -3.60 7.44
N GLN A 153 9.45 -2.88 6.63
CA GLN A 153 9.82 -1.49 6.94
C GLN A 153 8.63 -0.55 6.78
N LEU A 154 7.90 -0.64 5.66
CA LEU A 154 6.68 0.15 5.42
C LEU A 154 5.59 -0.11 6.48
N LYS A 155 5.48 -1.33 7.00
CA LYS A 155 4.56 -1.64 8.12
C LYS A 155 4.94 -0.86 9.40
N LYS A 156 6.21 -0.85 9.78
CA LYS A 156 6.70 -0.08 10.94
C LYS A 156 6.49 1.42 10.75
N GLU A 157 6.71 1.94 9.54
CA GLU A 157 6.46 3.35 9.23
C GLU A 157 4.96 3.70 9.36
N CYS A 158 4.06 2.83 8.88
CA CYS A 158 2.62 2.96 9.15
C CYS A 158 2.28 2.90 10.65
N GLU A 159 2.84 1.95 11.40
CA GLU A 159 2.64 1.83 12.86
C GLU A 159 3.09 3.09 13.61
N CYS A 160 4.24 3.68 13.23
CA CYS A 160 4.72 4.96 13.77
C CYS A 160 3.78 6.13 13.43
N LEU A 161 3.34 6.23 12.17
CA LEU A 161 2.40 7.27 11.73
C LEU A 161 1.01 7.13 12.38
N GLU A 162 0.55 5.92 12.68
CA GLU A 162 -0.68 5.70 13.44
C GLU A 162 -0.56 6.09 14.92
N ALA A 163 0.63 5.89 15.52
CA ALA A 163 0.94 6.35 16.87
C ALA A 163 1.04 7.89 16.96
N GLU A 164 1.73 8.54 16.03
CA GLU A 164 1.81 10.01 15.93
C GLU A 164 0.42 10.63 15.73
N LYS A 165 -0.36 10.07 14.80
CA LYS A 165 -1.78 10.41 14.60
C LYS A 165 -2.61 10.15 15.87
N GLY A 166 -2.22 9.21 16.73
CA GLY A 166 -2.74 9.05 18.09
C GLY A 166 -2.46 10.30 18.94
N HIS A 167 -1.18 10.61 19.13
CA HIS A 167 -0.69 11.75 19.91
C HIS A 167 -1.39 13.07 19.53
N LEU A 168 -1.39 13.42 18.23
CA LEU A 168 -2.01 14.64 17.71
C LEU A 168 -3.54 14.70 17.96
N ARG A 169 -4.22 13.55 18.03
CA ARG A 169 -5.66 13.51 18.39
C ARG A 169 -5.88 13.72 19.88
N ASP A 170 -4.92 13.38 20.73
CA ASP A 170 -5.02 13.54 22.18
C ASP A 170 -4.61 14.96 22.61
N GLU A 171 -3.56 15.53 22.02
CA GLU A 171 -3.25 16.97 22.12
C GLU A 171 -4.46 17.82 21.70
N MET A 172 -5.09 17.52 20.56
CA MET A 172 -6.28 18.26 20.11
C MET A 172 -7.48 18.13 21.06
N LYS A 173 -7.59 17.06 21.87
CA LYS A 173 -8.58 16.99 22.95
C LYS A 173 -8.18 17.90 24.11
N GLU A 174 -6.91 17.86 24.50
CA GLU A 174 -6.38 18.69 25.58
C GLU A 174 -6.52 20.18 25.29
N PHE A 175 -6.18 20.63 24.07
CA PHE A 175 -6.41 22.00 23.63
C PHE A 175 -7.88 22.40 23.71
N LYS A 176 -8.83 21.54 23.32
CA LYS A 176 -10.27 21.82 23.45
C LYS A 176 -10.75 21.89 24.89
N VAL A 177 -10.21 21.06 25.79
CA VAL A 177 -10.52 21.13 27.23
C VAL A 177 -9.95 22.42 27.84
N ARG A 178 -8.74 22.83 27.43
CA ARG A 178 -8.10 24.09 27.81
C ARG A 178 -8.88 25.31 27.31
N GLU A 179 -9.29 25.31 26.04
CA GLU A 179 -10.12 26.33 25.39
C GLU A 179 -11.48 26.47 26.09
N MET A 180 -12.21 25.36 26.27
CA MET A 180 -13.50 25.35 26.98
C MET A 180 -13.37 25.88 28.42
N ARG A 181 -12.26 25.59 29.10
CA ARG A 181 -11.99 26.15 30.43
C ARG A 181 -11.72 27.65 30.38
N GLN A 182 -10.89 28.12 29.44
CA GLN A 182 -10.62 29.57 29.29
C GLN A 182 -11.89 30.35 28.93
N LEU A 183 -12.81 29.77 28.17
CA LEU A 183 -14.13 30.35 27.90
C LEU A 183 -15.02 30.41 29.15
N GLN A 184 -14.95 29.40 30.03
CA GLN A 184 -15.62 29.45 31.34
C GLN A 184 -14.99 30.50 32.26
N ASP A 185 -13.66 30.47 32.43
CA ASP A 185 -12.91 31.42 33.27
C ASP A 185 -13.17 32.88 32.82
N ASN A 186 -13.29 33.14 31.51
CA ASN A 186 -13.68 34.44 30.96
C ASN A 186 -15.16 34.81 31.25
N GLY A 187 -16.09 33.86 31.14
CA GLY A 187 -17.51 34.10 31.44
C GLY A 187 -17.74 34.45 32.92
N GLU A 188 -17.02 33.79 33.83
CA GLU A 188 -17.02 34.12 35.26
C GLU A 188 -16.51 35.55 35.50
N LEU A 189 -15.45 35.98 34.79
CA LEU A 189 -14.94 37.37 34.84
C LEU A 189 -15.89 38.40 34.22
N GLU A 190 -16.65 38.04 33.17
CA GLU A 190 -17.69 38.91 32.59
C GLU A 190 -18.86 39.09 33.57
N GLU A 191 -19.30 38.04 34.26
CA GLU A 191 -20.32 38.12 35.32
C GLU A 191 -19.86 38.98 36.51
N GLU A 192 -18.60 38.83 36.97
CA GLU A 192 -18.01 39.70 38.00
C GLU A 192 -17.96 41.17 37.55
N ASN A 193 -17.54 41.44 36.31
CA ASN A 193 -17.46 42.79 35.78
C ASN A 193 -18.85 43.45 35.69
N ILE A 194 -19.87 42.72 35.21
CA ILE A 194 -21.27 43.16 35.20
C ILE A 194 -21.78 43.42 36.63
N SER A 195 -21.38 42.60 37.61
CA SER A 195 -21.73 42.80 39.02
C SER A 195 -21.12 44.09 39.59
N LEU A 196 -19.84 44.33 39.33
CA LEU A 196 -19.13 45.56 39.73
C LEU A 196 -19.71 46.81 39.05
N GLN A 197 -20.05 46.75 37.76
CA GLN A 197 -20.71 47.85 37.06
C GLN A 197 -22.08 48.21 37.66
N LYS A 198 -22.87 47.20 38.06
CA LYS A 198 -24.14 47.41 38.79
C LYS A 198 -23.89 48.07 40.14
N GLN A 199 -22.90 47.60 40.91
CA GLN A 199 -22.55 48.19 42.20
C GLN A 199 -22.08 49.65 42.07
N VAL A 200 -21.26 49.97 41.06
CA VAL A 200 -20.84 51.35 40.75
C VAL A 200 -22.01 52.23 40.35
N SER A 201 -23.01 51.69 39.64
CA SER A 201 -24.22 52.45 39.27
C SER A 201 -25.08 52.77 40.49
N VAL A 202 -25.32 51.80 41.38
CA VAL A 202 -26.03 52.02 42.65
C VAL A 202 -25.27 53.00 43.56
N LEU A 203 -23.94 52.94 43.60
CA LEU A 203 -23.15 53.93 44.37
C LEU A 203 -23.27 55.36 43.82
N LYS A 204 -23.40 55.53 42.50
CA LYS A 204 -23.67 56.84 41.88
C LYS A 204 -25.09 57.33 42.16
N GLU A 205 -26.08 56.45 42.12
CA GLU A 205 -27.47 56.74 42.47
C GLU A 205 -27.56 57.23 43.93
N ASN A 206 -27.03 56.45 44.88
CA ASN A 206 -26.94 56.82 46.30
C ASN A 206 -26.16 58.14 46.53
N GLN A 207 -25.15 58.46 45.70
CA GLN A 207 -24.41 59.72 45.80
C GLN A 207 -25.26 60.92 45.36
N VAL A 208 -26.10 60.77 44.33
CA VAL A 208 -27.05 61.80 43.90
C VAL A 208 -28.16 61.99 44.95
N GLU A 209 -28.68 60.89 45.53
CA GLU A 209 -29.62 60.98 46.65
C GLU A 209 -29.02 61.72 47.85
N PHE A 210 -27.78 61.42 48.22
CA PHE A 210 -27.09 62.08 49.34
C PHE A 210 -26.93 63.59 49.12
N GLU A 211 -26.46 64.02 47.94
CA GLU A 211 -26.35 65.45 47.62
C GLU A 211 -27.73 66.13 47.53
N SER A 212 -28.78 65.43 47.09
CA SER A 212 -30.16 65.93 47.11
C SER A 212 -30.68 66.15 48.54
N ILE A 213 -30.49 65.18 49.44
CA ILE A 213 -30.89 65.28 50.85
C ILE A 213 -30.09 66.37 51.57
N LYS A 214 -28.82 66.54 51.23
CA LYS A 214 -27.94 67.60 51.74
C LYS A 214 -28.41 69.00 51.32
N LEU A 215 -28.88 69.17 50.07
CA LEU A 215 -29.49 70.43 49.59
C LEU A 215 -30.85 70.71 50.25
N GLU A 216 -31.67 69.68 50.47
CA GLU A 216 -32.92 69.83 51.24
C GLU A 216 -32.63 70.22 52.70
N LEU A 217 -31.58 69.65 53.31
CA LEU A 217 -31.15 69.98 54.67
C LEU A 217 -30.63 71.43 54.79
N THR A 218 -29.87 71.95 53.81
CA THR A 218 -29.46 73.36 53.82
C THR A 218 -30.65 74.31 53.68
N HIS A 219 -31.57 74.03 52.75
CA HIS A 219 -32.81 74.80 52.60
C HIS A 219 -33.67 74.78 53.87
N LYS A 220 -33.73 73.64 54.58
CA LYS A 220 -34.43 73.54 55.86
C LYS A 220 -33.72 74.24 57.01
N ASN A 221 -32.39 74.35 56.99
CA ASN A 221 -31.67 75.20 57.94
C ASN A 221 -31.89 76.69 57.64
N GLU A 222 -31.90 77.09 56.37
CA GLU A 222 -32.21 78.46 55.92
C GLU A 222 -33.63 78.88 56.36
N GLU A 223 -34.66 78.05 56.10
CA GLU A 223 -36.01 78.23 56.64
C GLU A 223 -36.03 78.38 58.18
N GLN A 224 -35.22 77.58 58.89
CA GLN A 224 -35.16 77.62 60.34
C GLN A 224 -34.48 78.89 60.88
N ASP A 225 -33.47 79.41 60.19
CA ASP A 225 -32.77 80.65 60.56
C ASP A 225 -33.58 81.91 60.19
N GLU A 226 -34.36 81.88 59.10
CA GLU A 226 -35.40 82.89 58.83
C GLU A 226 -36.45 82.92 59.95
N LEU A 227 -36.98 81.76 60.36
CA LEU A 227 -37.97 81.66 61.43
C LEU A 227 -37.42 82.08 62.80
N ARG A 228 -36.13 81.86 63.07
CA ARG A 228 -35.43 82.40 64.24
C ARG A 228 -35.38 83.93 64.19
N SER A 229 -34.94 84.51 63.07
CA SER A 229 -34.90 85.97 62.91
C SER A 229 -36.27 86.62 63.07
N GLN A 230 -37.33 85.99 62.54
CA GLN A 230 -38.71 86.44 62.74
C GLN A 230 -39.16 86.37 64.21
N LEU A 231 -38.74 85.33 64.95
CA LEU A 231 -39.05 85.17 66.39
C LEU A 231 -38.29 86.18 67.27
N ASP A 232 -37.05 86.50 66.90
CA ASP A 232 -36.22 87.48 67.59
C ASP A 232 -36.75 88.90 67.38
N GLU A 233 -37.11 89.30 66.16
CA GLU A 233 -37.74 90.59 65.91
C GLU A 233 -39.16 90.68 66.51
N ALA A 234 -39.95 89.59 66.49
CA ALA A 234 -41.22 89.54 67.20
C ALA A 234 -41.05 89.67 68.73
N THR A 235 -39.95 89.14 69.29
CA THR A 235 -39.58 89.34 70.70
C THR A 235 -39.17 90.78 70.96
N ARG A 236 -38.33 91.38 70.11
CA ARG A 236 -37.92 92.79 70.20
C ARG A 236 -39.12 93.75 70.13
N LEU A 237 -40.06 93.52 69.21
CA LEU A 237 -41.30 94.29 69.09
C LEU A 237 -42.19 94.13 70.31
N ARG A 238 -42.27 92.91 70.87
CA ARG A 238 -42.97 92.64 72.13
C ARG A 238 -42.31 93.38 73.30
N GLU A 239 -40.99 93.36 73.44
CA GLU A 239 -40.29 94.15 74.47
C GLU A 239 -40.51 95.67 74.27
N ILE A 240 -40.61 96.17 73.04
CA ILE A 240 -40.93 97.58 72.77
C ILE A 240 -42.36 97.89 73.25
N ALA A 241 -43.33 97.01 72.98
CA ALA A 241 -44.70 97.15 73.49
C ALA A 241 -44.80 97.01 75.01
N GLU A 242 -43.99 96.14 75.64
CA GLU A 242 -43.87 96.00 77.09
C GLU A 242 -43.29 97.30 77.71
N ARG A 243 -42.21 97.86 77.14
CA ARG A 243 -41.64 99.17 77.56
C ARG A 243 -42.66 100.31 77.40
N GLN A 244 -43.34 100.40 76.25
CA GLN A 244 -44.36 101.43 76.01
C GLN A 244 -45.57 101.32 76.97
N LEU A 245 -45.91 100.10 77.39
CA LEU A 245 -46.93 99.87 78.41
C LEU A 245 -46.44 100.33 79.79
N ASP A 246 -45.21 100.00 80.17
CA ASP A 246 -44.62 100.47 81.43
C ASP A 246 -44.44 101.99 81.47
N GLU A 247 -43.98 102.61 80.38
CA GLU A 247 -43.90 104.07 80.21
C GLU A 247 -45.29 104.73 80.36
N ALA A 248 -46.33 104.15 79.75
CA ALA A 248 -47.70 104.65 79.91
C ALA A 248 -48.25 104.42 81.34
N LEU A 249 -47.83 103.36 82.03
CA LEU A 249 -48.20 103.09 83.42
C LEU A 249 -47.47 104.02 84.41
N GLU A 250 -46.21 104.37 84.16
CA GLU A 250 -45.49 105.41 84.90
C GLU A 250 -46.09 106.79 84.65
N ALA A 251 -46.36 107.18 83.39
CA ALA A 251 -47.06 108.43 83.08
C ALA A 251 -48.42 108.53 83.79
N LEU A 252 -49.18 107.42 83.90
CA LEU A 252 -50.43 107.36 84.68
C LEU A 252 -50.22 107.39 86.20
N LYS A 253 -49.09 106.93 86.73
CA LYS A 253 -48.71 107.11 88.14
C LYS A 253 -48.32 108.56 88.40
N GLU A 254 -47.50 109.17 87.54
CA GLU A 254 -47.11 110.57 87.61
C GLU A 254 -48.32 111.51 87.54
N GLU A 255 -49.22 111.34 86.56
CA GLU A 255 -50.50 112.07 86.48
C GLU A 255 -51.33 111.88 87.77
N ARG A 256 -51.35 110.68 88.35
CA ARG A 256 -52.03 110.42 89.62
C ARG A 256 -51.34 111.09 90.81
N GLU A 257 -50.01 111.19 90.81
CA GLU A 257 -49.22 111.86 91.85
C GLU A 257 -49.29 113.38 91.75
N GLN A 258 -49.23 113.95 90.55
CA GLN A 258 -49.51 115.36 90.25
C GLN A 258 -50.95 115.72 90.64
N LYS A 259 -51.94 114.90 90.25
CA LYS A 259 -53.34 115.07 90.69
C LYS A 259 -53.50 114.96 92.21
N ASN A 260 -52.63 114.21 92.88
CA ASN A 260 -52.57 114.16 94.34
C ASN A 260 -51.73 115.30 94.96
N SER A 261 -50.79 115.92 94.24
CA SER A 261 -50.07 117.13 94.66
C SER A 261 -51.00 118.34 94.54
N LEU A 262 -51.65 118.53 93.40
CA LEU A 262 -52.69 119.54 93.19
C LEU A 262 -53.84 119.40 94.21
N ARG A 263 -54.21 118.18 94.62
CA ARG A 263 -55.13 117.96 95.76
C ARG A 263 -54.52 118.33 97.11
N ARG A 264 -53.24 118.05 97.37
CA ARG A 264 -52.52 118.48 98.58
C ARG A 264 -52.41 120.02 98.63
N GLU A 265 -52.08 120.65 97.53
CA GLU A 265 -51.99 122.11 97.35
C GLU A 265 -53.36 122.77 97.52
N LEU A 266 -54.43 122.23 96.90
CA LEU A 266 -55.81 122.63 97.19
C LEU A 266 -56.16 122.45 98.67
N SER A 267 -55.75 121.36 99.31
CA SER A 267 -56.00 121.15 100.75
C SER A 267 -55.22 122.12 101.65
N ALA A 268 -54.00 122.50 101.25
CA ALA A 268 -53.18 123.50 101.93
C ALA A 268 -53.77 124.91 101.77
N LEU A 269 -54.24 125.26 100.56
CA LEU A 269 -55.00 126.48 100.28
C LEU A 269 -56.29 126.57 101.10
N THR A 270 -56.96 125.44 101.37
CA THR A 270 -58.12 125.43 102.29
C THR A 270 -57.75 125.52 103.77
N LEU A 271 -56.46 125.42 104.15
CA LEU A 271 -56.02 125.43 105.55
C LEU A 271 -55.26 126.70 105.97
N ASN A 272 -54.67 127.48 105.04
CA ASN A 272 -54.08 128.79 105.33
C ASN A 272 -54.28 129.79 104.15
N PRO A 273 -55.20 130.77 104.26
CA PRO A 273 -55.53 131.70 103.16
C PRO A 273 -54.54 132.84 102.87
N PHE A 274 -53.37 132.89 103.52
CA PHE A 274 -52.36 133.94 103.31
C PHE A 274 -50.95 133.37 103.44
N ASP A 275 -50.26 133.20 102.31
CA ASP A 275 -48.91 133.75 102.19
C ASP A 275 -48.50 134.02 100.73
N SER A 276 -47.62 135.02 100.60
CA SER A 276 -46.98 135.64 99.42
C SER A 276 -47.08 135.01 98.02
N VAL A 277 -47.59 135.82 97.07
CA VAL A 277 -47.15 135.81 95.66
C VAL A 277 -45.76 136.47 95.57
N GLY A 278 -44.82 135.89 94.81
CA GLY A 278 -43.56 136.57 94.46
C GLY A 278 -42.56 135.74 93.65
N ASN A 279 -42.22 136.23 92.45
CA ASN A 279 -40.99 136.07 91.63
C ASN A 279 -40.42 134.64 91.40
N LEU A 280 -40.21 134.09 90.20
CA LEU A 280 -39.95 134.59 88.83
C LEU A 280 -38.59 135.31 88.61
N GLU A 281 -37.96 135.07 87.45
CA GLU A 281 -36.71 135.70 86.94
C GLU A 281 -35.42 135.21 87.63
N LEU A 282 -34.39 134.63 86.99
CA LEU A 282 -34.07 134.21 85.59
C LEU A 282 -33.43 132.78 85.65
N HIS A 283 -32.70 132.15 84.71
CA HIS A 283 -31.98 132.49 83.46
C HIS A 283 -32.36 131.51 82.32
N LEU A 284 -32.02 131.83 81.07
CA LEU A 284 -32.15 130.94 79.90
C LEU A 284 -31.13 131.33 78.82
N GLU A 285 -30.06 130.55 78.67
CA GLU A 285 -28.98 130.67 77.66
C GLU A 285 -28.42 129.27 77.40
N HIS A 286 -27.99 128.86 76.21
CA HIS A 286 -28.24 129.34 74.84
C HIS A 286 -28.10 128.12 73.89
N LEU A 287 -28.57 128.19 72.64
CA LEU A 287 -28.38 127.13 71.62
C LEU A 287 -27.36 127.55 70.56
N ASP A 288 -26.72 126.56 69.92
CA ASP A 288 -25.63 126.67 68.92
C ASP A 288 -24.33 127.35 69.44
N ASP A 289 -23.13 127.07 68.92
CA ASP A 289 -22.80 126.69 67.54
C ASP A 289 -21.56 125.75 67.41
N SER A 290 -21.43 125.21 66.20
CA SER A 290 -20.45 124.39 65.49
C SER A 290 -18.95 124.27 65.89
N GLN A 291 -18.38 123.14 65.42
CA GLN A 291 -17.03 122.90 64.86
C GLN A 291 -15.76 122.67 65.75
N GLU A 292 -15.23 121.44 65.56
CA GLU A 292 -13.84 121.06 65.19
C GLU A 292 -12.61 121.14 66.13
N GLU A 293 -11.69 120.20 65.84
CA GLU A 293 -10.30 119.98 66.32
C GLU A 293 -10.04 119.80 67.84
N GLY A 294 -9.13 118.93 68.29
CA GLY A 294 -8.31 117.92 67.58
C GLY A 294 -7.25 117.27 68.49
N GLN A 295 -6.66 116.15 68.05
CA GLN A 295 -5.58 115.36 68.71
C GLN A 295 -5.96 114.69 70.06
N GLY A 296 -5.50 113.49 70.42
CA GLY A 296 -4.67 112.46 69.74
C GLY A 296 -4.33 111.34 70.76
N GLY A 297 -3.96 110.11 70.39
CA GLY A 297 -3.81 109.49 69.07
C GLY A 297 -3.29 108.04 69.22
N GLU A 298 -2.86 107.44 68.09
CA GLU A 298 -2.05 106.20 67.97
C GLU A 298 -2.70 104.85 68.40
N ALA A 299 -2.64 103.76 67.61
CA ALA A 299 -2.08 103.57 66.26
C ALA A 299 -2.78 102.43 65.47
N GLU A 300 -2.81 102.59 64.13
CA GLU A 300 -2.61 101.65 63.00
C GLU A 300 -3.10 100.17 63.12
N GLY A 301 -3.62 99.49 62.09
CA GLY A 301 -3.71 99.66 60.62
C GLY A 301 -3.75 98.23 60.00
N GLU A 302 -4.21 97.89 58.78
CA GLU A 302 -4.77 98.50 57.56
C GLU A 302 -5.89 97.51 57.05
N GLU A 303 -6.96 97.84 56.32
CA GLU A 303 -7.09 98.20 54.88
C GLU A 303 -6.35 97.23 53.90
N GLU A 304 -6.86 96.78 52.73
CA GLU A 304 -8.21 96.84 52.12
C GLU A 304 -8.37 95.82 50.94
N ASN A 305 -9.62 95.64 50.45
CA ASN A 305 -10.08 95.32 49.06
C ASN A 305 -9.58 94.16 48.13
N GLN A 306 -10.58 93.39 47.66
CA GLN A 306 -10.90 92.96 46.25
C GLN A 306 -10.12 91.89 45.41
N ASP A 307 -10.88 90.82 45.10
CA ASP A 307 -11.20 90.23 43.76
C ASP A 307 -10.26 89.28 42.95
N SER A 308 -10.93 88.30 42.31
CA SER A 308 -10.58 87.51 41.10
C SER A 308 -9.58 86.33 41.14
N GLY A 309 -9.83 85.32 40.28
CA GLY A 309 -8.75 84.67 39.51
C GLY A 309 -8.32 83.20 39.75
N PHE A 310 -9.17 82.22 39.41
CA PHE A 310 -8.84 80.88 38.84
C PHE A 310 -7.49 80.13 39.08
N ASN A 311 -7.64 78.81 39.37
CA ASN A 311 -6.96 77.62 38.79
C ASN A 311 -5.87 76.80 39.56
N ASN A 312 -6.22 75.53 39.83
CA ASN A 312 -5.43 74.27 39.88
C ASN A 312 -3.95 74.20 40.32
N GLY A 313 -3.65 73.31 41.29
CA GLY A 313 -2.30 72.76 41.50
C GLY A 313 -2.17 71.72 42.64
N SER A 314 -1.82 70.47 42.31
CA SER A 314 -1.60 69.29 43.18
C SER A 314 -0.73 69.47 44.45
N GLY A 315 -0.86 68.55 45.43
CA GLY A 315 0.35 67.91 46.00
C GLY A 315 0.46 67.60 47.50
N SER A 316 -0.14 66.49 47.94
CA SER A 316 0.43 65.44 48.83
C SER A 316 1.19 65.74 50.16
N ALA A 317 0.93 64.84 51.13
CA ALA A 317 1.83 64.31 52.18
C ALA A 317 2.17 65.11 53.46
N SER A 318 1.73 64.53 54.58
CA SER A 318 2.45 64.35 55.86
C SER A 318 2.18 62.89 56.28
N GLY A 319 3.14 62.05 56.69
CA GLY A 319 3.91 62.11 57.94
C GLY A 319 3.24 61.21 59.00
N SER A 320 3.88 60.26 59.70
CA SER A 320 5.31 59.90 59.79
C SER A 320 5.51 58.45 60.32
N ALA A 321 6.74 57.93 60.16
CA ALA A 321 7.41 56.87 60.95
C ALA A 321 6.82 55.42 61.09
N HIS A 322 7.50 54.50 60.39
CA HIS A 322 7.84 53.10 60.75
C HIS A 322 8.30 52.85 62.22
N PRO A 323 8.53 51.58 62.68
CA PRO A 323 7.89 50.26 62.42
C PRO A 323 7.80 49.44 63.77
N PRO A 324 8.09 48.11 63.92
CA PRO A 324 7.93 46.90 63.09
C PRO A 324 7.25 45.68 63.81
N HIS A 325 7.11 44.57 63.08
CA HIS A 325 7.22 43.14 63.48
C HIS A 325 6.20 42.40 64.40
N SER A 326 5.76 41.24 63.84
CA SER A 326 5.57 39.92 64.46
C SER A 326 4.58 39.68 65.61
N GLY A 327 3.44 39.07 65.26
CA GLY A 327 3.32 37.60 65.39
C GLY A 327 2.71 37.00 66.68
N GLY A 328 1.56 36.36 66.52
CA GLY A 328 1.28 35.08 67.20
C GLY A 328 0.01 34.93 68.05
N SER A 329 -0.94 34.14 67.53
CA SER A 329 -1.76 33.15 68.27
C SER A 329 -2.85 33.56 69.29
N LYS A 330 -4.03 32.89 69.14
CA LYS A 330 -4.98 32.42 70.20
C LYS A 330 -5.79 33.54 70.93
N SER A 331 -7.12 33.48 71.14
CA SER A 331 -8.07 32.35 71.21
C SER A 331 -9.51 32.82 71.56
N ASN A 332 -10.52 32.01 71.17
CA ASN A 332 -11.85 31.78 71.80
C ASN A 332 -12.88 32.90 72.10
N GLY A 333 -14.04 32.76 71.44
CA GLY A 333 -15.40 32.96 71.99
C GLY A 333 -16.02 34.36 71.87
N LEU A 334 -17.34 34.57 72.04
CA LEU A 334 -18.55 33.70 72.23
C LEU A 334 -19.81 34.65 72.12
N ILE A 335 -21.09 34.31 71.89
CA ILE A 335 -21.85 33.06 71.67
C ILE A 335 -23.24 33.35 70.99
N HIS A 336 -23.78 32.41 70.19
CA HIS A 336 -25.22 32.27 69.80
C HIS A 336 -25.89 33.41 68.95
N ARG A 337 -27.07 33.23 68.28
CA ARG A 337 -28.19 32.26 68.45
C ARG A 337 -28.74 31.61 67.15
N TYR A 338 -28.87 30.27 67.21
CA TYR A 338 -29.97 29.38 66.78
C TYR A 338 -30.88 29.66 65.56
N SER A 339 -31.07 28.61 64.73
CA SER A 339 -32.37 27.89 64.58
C SER A 339 -32.22 26.51 63.90
N THR A 340 -33.10 25.55 64.25
CA THR A 340 -33.25 24.14 63.74
C THR A 340 -34.68 23.66 64.14
N PRO A 341 -35.15 22.40 63.90
CA PRO A 341 -34.71 21.27 63.04
C PRO A 341 -35.75 21.01 61.91
N ARG A 342 -36.43 19.87 61.59
CA ARG A 342 -36.53 18.47 62.10
C ARG A 342 -37.28 17.53 61.12
N ASN A 343 -36.80 16.28 60.95
CA ASN A 343 -37.52 14.98 60.78
C ASN A 343 -36.70 13.98 59.93
N SER A 344 -36.72 12.66 60.15
CA SER A 344 -37.17 11.85 61.30
C SER A 344 -36.72 10.37 61.14
N ASP A 345 -36.17 9.76 62.21
CA ASP A 345 -36.33 8.34 62.62
C ASP A 345 -35.86 7.19 61.68
N VAL A 346 -35.41 5.98 62.11
CA VAL A 346 -35.06 5.42 63.44
C VAL A 346 -34.17 4.15 63.26
N PHE A 347 -33.16 3.96 64.13
CA PHE A 347 -32.41 2.69 64.46
C PHE A 347 -31.74 1.85 63.34
N LEU A 348 -30.42 1.58 63.46
CA LEU A 348 -29.90 0.27 63.91
C LEU A 348 -28.36 0.19 64.12
N ARG A 349 -27.98 -0.74 65.01
CA ARG A 349 -26.65 -1.21 65.47
C ARG A 349 -25.50 -1.30 64.41
N ALA A 350 -24.30 -0.82 64.78
CA ALA A 350 -23.02 -1.05 64.07
C ALA A 350 -22.43 -2.46 64.32
N PRO A 351 -21.51 -2.99 63.47
CA PRO A 351 -20.06 -2.72 63.66
C PRO A 351 -19.13 -2.75 62.41
N ALA A 352 -17.91 -2.24 62.61
CA ALA A 352 -16.62 -2.64 61.99
C ALA A 352 -16.37 -2.51 60.46
N SER A 353 -15.45 -1.61 60.10
CA SER A 353 -14.42 -1.85 59.06
C SER A 353 -13.17 -1.02 59.39
N GLY A 354 -12.04 -1.69 59.63
CA GLY A 354 -10.81 -1.06 60.16
C GLY A 354 -9.53 -1.30 59.35
N LEU A 355 -9.57 -2.09 58.26
CA LEU A 355 -8.41 -2.32 57.38
C LEU A 355 -8.48 -1.54 56.06
N VAL A 356 -9.67 -1.15 55.61
CA VAL A 356 -9.85 -0.43 54.34
C VAL A 356 -9.35 1.02 54.44
N SER A 357 -9.41 1.62 55.63
CA SER A 357 -9.00 3.01 55.88
C SER A 357 -7.49 3.22 55.70
N ASP A 358 -6.66 2.34 56.26
CA ASP A 358 -5.19 2.49 56.19
C ASP A 358 -4.68 2.24 54.77
N LEU A 359 -5.18 1.19 54.10
CA LEU A 359 -4.75 0.87 52.73
C LEU A 359 -5.15 1.96 51.72
N LEU A 360 -6.32 2.58 51.89
CA LEU A 360 -6.70 3.78 51.13
C LEU A 360 -5.80 4.97 51.48
N SER A 361 -5.50 5.20 52.76
CA SER A 361 -4.66 6.32 53.20
C SER A 361 -3.23 6.23 52.65
N GLU A 362 -2.65 5.04 52.64
CA GLU A 362 -1.30 4.77 52.13
C GLU A 362 -1.24 4.87 50.59
N LEU A 363 -2.25 4.33 49.88
CA LEU A 363 -2.39 4.48 48.43
C LEU A 363 -2.54 5.96 48.04
N HIS A 364 -3.49 6.67 48.67
CA HIS A 364 -3.75 8.09 48.44
C HIS A 364 -2.54 8.97 48.79
N PHE A 365 -1.74 8.62 49.81
CA PHE A 365 -0.49 9.34 50.07
C PHE A 365 0.52 9.15 48.93
N SER A 366 0.73 7.91 48.47
CA SER A 366 1.66 7.62 47.38
C SER A 366 1.26 8.29 46.06
N ASP A 367 -0.04 8.32 45.74
CA ASP A 367 -0.55 8.94 44.52
C ASP A 367 -0.62 10.45 44.64
N SER A 368 -0.96 11.01 45.82
CA SER A 368 -0.86 12.46 46.07
C SER A 368 0.58 12.95 45.94
N GLN A 369 1.58 12.15 46.34
CA GLN A 369 2.99 12.50 46.18
C GLN A 369 3.43 12.46 44.70
N LYS A 370 2.99 11.46 43.92
CA LYS A 370 3.20 11.42 42.45
C LYS A 370 2.52 12.60 41.75
N LEU A 371 1.27 12.89 42.08
CA LEU A 371 0.50 14.01 41.55
C LEU A 371 1.17 15.36 41.87
N LYS A 372 1.70 15.55 43.08
CA LYS A 372 2.51 16.74 43.42
C LYS A 372 3.80 16.84 42.60
N GLN A 373 4.48 15.72 42.33
CA GLN A 373 5.69 15.72 41.52
C GLN A 373 5.41 16.00 40.04
N GLN A 374 4.31 15.47 39.51
CA GLN A 374 3.81 15.78 38.16
C GLN A 374 3.34 17.23 38.05
N LEU A 375 2.63 17.76 39.04
CA LEU A 375 2.20 19.15 39.10
C LEU A 375 3.41 20.11 39.14
N LEU A 376 4.41 19.85 39.98
CA LEU A 376 5.67 20.61 40.00
C LEU A 376 6.45 20.53 38.67
N GLN A 377 6.27 19.46 37.89
CA GLN A 377 6.88 19.36 36.56
C GLN A 377 6.09 20.17 35.52
N ALA A 378 4.76 20.04 35.51
CA ALA A 378 3.86 20.84 34.69
C ALA A 378 3.98 22.35 34.98
N GLU A 379 4.28 22.75 36.23
CA GLU A 379 4.57 24.14 36.60
C GLU A 379 5.88 24.66 35.98
N ARG A 380 6.94 23.83 35.90
CA ARG A 380 8.19 24.19 35.20
C ARG A 380 7.98 24.29 33.69
N GLU A 381 7.24 23.34 33.11
CA GLU A 381 6.93 23.31 31.69
C GLU A 381 6.02 24.48 31.30
N LYS A 382 5.00 24.79 32.11
CA LYS A 382 4.18 26.03 32.00
C LYS A 382 5.04 27.28 32.07
N SER A 383 6.02 27.35 32.97
CA SER A 383 6.91 28.51 33.10
C SER A 383 7.84 28.67 31.90
N SER A 384 8.38 27.56 31.38
CA SER A 384 9.17 27.53 30.14
C SER A 384 8.36 27.96 28.93
N LEU A 385 7.14 27.42 28.77
CA LEU A 385 6.20 27.80 27.71
C LEU A 385 5.74 29.26 27.83
N ALA A 386 5.51 29.77 29.04
CA ALA A 386 5.17 31.18 29.25
C ALA A 386 6.30 32.11 28.79
N SER A 387 7.55 31.82 29.16
CA SER A 387 8.72 32.56 28.68
C SER A 387 8.87 32.46 27.15
N LYS A 388 8.57 31.30 26.55
CA LYS A 388 8.59 31.12 25.09
C LYS A 388 7.48 31.91 24.38
N VAL A 389 6.29 32.01 24.99
CA VAL A 389 5.19 32.84 24.48
C VAL A 389 5.53 34.32 24.61
N GLU A 390 6.13 34.76 25.72
CA GLU A 390 6.60 36.13 25.92
C GLU A 390 7.69 36.52 24.89
N GLU A 391 8.66 35.64 24.63
CA GLU A 391 9.67 35.82 23.58
C GLU A 391 9.03 35.95 22.18
N LEU A 392 8.06 35.10 21.85
CA LEU A 392 7.35 35.15 20.57
C LEU A 392 6.42 36.38 20.46
N GLN A 393 5.81 36.82 21.55
CA GLN A 393 5.03 38.07 21.60
C GLN A 393 5.93 39.29 21.42
N MET A 394 7.11 39.32 22.05
CA MET A 394 8.13 40.35 21.84
C MET A 394 8.54 40.42 20.36
N GLN A 395 8.85 39.28 19.74
CA GLN A 395 9.19 39.20 18.31
C GLN A 395 8.03 39.65 17.41
N LEU A 396 6.78 39.30 17.74
CA LEU A 396 5.60 39.74 17.01
C LEU A 396 5.38 41.25 17.12
N VAL A 397 5.60 41.85 18.30
CA VAL A 397 5.50 43.31 18.51
C VAL A 397 6.59 44.03 17.72
N MET A 398 7.84 43.57 17.77
CA MET A 398 8.94 44.15 16.97
C MET A 398 8.66 44.04 15.46
N SER A 399 8.12 42.91 14.99
CA SER A 399 7.73 42.70 13.59
C SER A 399 6.60 43.63 13.15
N LYS A 400 5.55 43.78 13.98
CA LYS A 400 4.46 44.74 13.74
C LYS A 400 4.93 46.19 13.73
N GLN A 401 5.85 46.55 14.64
CA GLN A 401 6.43 47.90 14.68
C GLN A 401 7.28 48.20 13.44
N ALA A 402 8.06 47.22 12.97
CA ALA A 402 8.81 47.34 11.72
C ALA A 402 7.90 47.46 10.49
N LEU A 403 6.78 46.72 10.47
CA LEU A 403 5.77 46.81 9.41
C LEU A 403 5.07 48.17 9.40
N SER A 404 4.61 48.67 10.56
CA SER A 404 4.02 50.01 10.67
C SER A 404 5.00 51.10 10.22
N GLN A 405 6.28 51.04 10.62
CA GLN A 405 7.30 51.97 10.13
C GLN A 405 7.55 51.87 8.61
N GLN A 406 7.21 50.75 7.97
CA GLN A 406 7.26 50.60 6.52
C GLN A 406 5.98 51.13 5.86
N GLU A 407 4.80 50.91 6.48
CA GLU A 407 3.51 51.43 6.04
C GLU A 407 3.49 52.97 6.11
N ASP A 408 3.97 53.58 7.20
CA ASP A 408 4.10 55.04 7.35
C ASP A 408 5.00 55.65 6.27
N LYS A 409 6.12 54.98 5.93
CA LYS A 409 7.03 55.41 4.86
C LYS A 409 6.39 55.26 3.48
N VAL A 410 5.69 54.15 3.22
CA VAL A 410 4.96 53.96 1.96
C VAL A 410 3.83 54.99 1.82
N GLY A 411 3.11 55.30 2.90
CA GLY A 411 2.10 56.36 2.93
C GLY A 411 2.69 57.73 2.62
N SER A 412 3.78 58.11 3.30
CA SER A 412 4.48 59.37 3.05
C SER A 412 5.00 59.47 1.60
N LEU A 413 5.60 58.40 1.07
CA LEU A 413 6.07 58.36 -0.32
C LEU A 413 4.93 58.39 -1.34
N THR A 414 3.78 57.78 -1.03
CA THR A 414 2.58 57.84 -1.88
C THR A 414 2.02 59.26 -1.91
N GLN A 415 1.90 59.91 -0.75
CA GLN A 415 1.43 61.30 -0.64
C GLN A 415 2.40 62.30 -1.29
N GLN A 416 3.71 62.05 -1.26
CA GLN A 416 4.69 62.79 -2.04
C GLN A 416 4.53 62.56 -3.55
N LEU A 417 4.27 61.32 -3.98
CA LEU A 417 4.04 60.99 -5.39
C LEU A 417 2.77 61.68 -5.91
N GLU A 418 1.67 61.68 -5.14
CA GLU A 418 0.43 62.38 -5.45
C GLU A 418 0.64 63.90 -5.54
N ALA A 419 1.42 64.49 -4.63
CA ALA A 419 1.79 65.92 -4.71
C ALA A 419 2.61 66.26 -5.97
N VAL A 420 3.56 65.40 -6.35
CA VAL A 420 4.32 65.54 -7.60
C VAL A 420 3.40 65.35 -8.82
N GLN A 421 2.49 64.38 -8.80
CA GLN A 421 1.59 64.12 -9.92
C GLN A 421 0.55 65.25 -10.11
N ASN A 422 0.04 65.82 -9.02
CA ASN A 422 -0.85 67.00 -9.05
C ASN A 422 -0.11 68.25 -9.57
N SER A 423 1.15 68.47 -9.14
CA SER A 423 1.96 69.58 -9.67
C SER A 423 2.40 69.36 -11.12
N GLN A 424 2.60 68.12 -11.57
CA GLN A 424 2.80 67.83 -13.00
C GLN A 424 1.54 68.10 -13.82
N HIS A 425 0.35 67.74 -13.31
CA HIS A 425 -0.92 68.04 -13.99
C HIS A 425 -1.14 69.55 -14.19
N HIS A 426 -0.65 70.39 -13.27
CA HIS A 426 -0.74 71.84 -13.39
C HIS A 426 0.33 72.46 -14.32
N ASN A 427 1.48 71.81 -14.49
CA ASN A 427 2.50 72.22 -15.47
C ASN A 427 2.19 71.74 -16.90
N GLN A 428 1.45 70.63 -17.05
CA GLN A 428 1.20 70.02 -18.36
C GLN A 428 0.12 70.75 -19.20
N GLU A 429 -0.53 71.78 -18.64
CA GLU A 429 -1.33 72.76 -19.39
C GLU A 429 -0.50 73.95 -19.91
N ALA A 430 0.78 74.07 -19.54
CA ALA A 430 1.61 75.25 -19.81
C ALA A 430 2.64 75.09 -20.97
N ASP A 431 2.83 73.87 -21.50
CA ASP A 431 3.90 73.56 -22.47
C ASP A 431 3.43 73.43 -23.94
N ASP A 432 2.19 73.86 -24.25
CA ASP A 432 1.67 74.02 -25.63
C ASP A 432 1.72 75.49 -26.10
N LYS A 433 2.93 76.05 -26.18
CA LYS A 433 3.43 77.05 -27.17
C LYS A 433 4.74 77.70 -26.71
N GLY A 434 5.82 77.42 -27.45
CA GLY A 434 7.07 78.19 -27.37
C GLY A 434 7.55 78.57 -28.77
N ASP A 435 7.24 79.80 -29.21
CA ASP A 435 7.85 80.41 -30.40
C ASP A 435 7.70 81.94 -30.39
N ASN A 436 8.82 82.69 -30.42
CA ASN A 436 9.00 84.15 -30.67
C ASN A 436 8.19 85.15 -29.78
N GLU A 437 8.64 86.36 -29.42
CA GLU A 437 9.68 87.28 -29.96
C GLU A 437 10.48 88.01 -28.84
N THR A 438 11.44 88.84 -29.24
CA THR A 438 12.13 89.87 -28.42
C THR A 438 11.26 91.10 -28.12
N GLU A 439 11.40 91.72 -26.93
CA GLU A 439 11.73 93.16 -26.82
C GLU A 439 12.12 93.63 -25.39
N ASN A 440 12.27 94.95 -25.18
CA ASN A 440 12.87 95.60 -24.00
C ASN A 440 11.84 96.20 -23.02
N GLY A 441 12.28 96.43 -21.76
CA GLY A 441 11.58 97.20 -20.71
C GLY A 441 11.96 96.62 -19.34
N ASP A 442 12.80 97.25 -18.50
CA ASP A 442 12.72 98.56 -17.83
C ASP A 442 11.70 98.65 -16.67
N GLY A 443 12.09 99.35 -15.60
CA GLY A 443 11.25 99.70 -14.44
C GLY A 443 11.02 98.59 -13.42
N GLY A 444 11.77 98.57 -12.30
CA GLY A 444 11.46 97.64 -11.21
C GLY A 444 12.48 97.47 -10.08
N VAL A 445 13.05 98.55 -9.53
CA VAL A 445 13.78 98.43 -8.24
C VAL A 445 12.75 98.18 -7.14
N PHE A 446 12.62 96.93 -6.70
CA PHE A 446 12.04 96.60 -5.41
C PHE A 446 13.04 95.74 -4.62
N ASP A 447 13.97 96.44 -3.99
CA ASP A 447 15.07 95.88 -3.22
C ASP A 447 14.54 95.32 -1.89
N TYR A 448 14.01 94.10 -1.94
CA TYR A 448 13.99 93.25 -0.77
C TYR A 448 15.40 92.69 -0.59
N GLU A 449 16.14 93.24 0.38
CA GLU A 449 17.28 92.57 1.01
C GLU A 449 16.80 91.26 1.67
N VAL A 450 16.65 90.21 0.86
CA VAL A 450 16.48 88.85 1.37
C VAL A 450 17.79 88.48 2.04
N ASP A 451 17.80 88.60 3.38
CA ASP A 451 18.90 88.25 4.28
C ASP A 451 19.75 87.12 3.68
N THR A 452 21.05 87.36 3.49
CA THR A 452 21.94 86.40 2.84
C THR A 452 21.91 85.04 3.55
N LYS A 453 21.65 85.01 4.86
CA LYS A 453 21.43 83.77 5.62
C LYS A 453 20.15 83.05 5.20
N SER A 454 19.07 83.78 4.91
CA SER A 454 17.81 83.21 4.41
C SER A 454 18.03 82.54 3.06
N LYS A 455 18.80 83.17 2.15
CA LYS A 455 19.19 82.57 0.87
C LYS A 455 20.08 81.33 1.06
N GLU A 456 21.13 81.41 1.88
CA GLU A 456 22.01 80.28 2.17
C GLU A 456 21.26 79.10 2.83
N VAL A 457 20.32 79.39 3.74
CA VAL A 457 19.45 78.38 4.37
C VAL A 457 18.50 77.76 3.36
N LEU A 458 17.94 78.53 2.42
CA LEU A 458 17.10 78.01 1.34
C LEU A 458 17.91 77.09 0.40
N GLU A 459 19.09 77.50 -0.02
CA GLU A 459 20.00 76.68 -0.83
C GLU A 459 20.48 75.42 -0.09
N ALA A 460 20.69 75.50 1.23
CA ALA A 460 21.00 74.34 2.07
C ALA A 460 19.82 73.37 2.17
N ARG A 461 18.59 73.87 2.34
CA ARG A 461 17.37 73.06 2.29
C ARG A 461 17.18 72.39 0.93
N MET A 462 17.39 73.13 -0.17
CA MET A 462 17.32 72.58 -1.53
C MET A 462 18.37 71.51 -1.77
N ARG A 463 19.60 71.66 -1.27
CA ARG A 463 20.63 70.62 -1.32
C ARG A 463 20.25 69.38 -0.50
N SER A 464 19.76 69.54 0.73
CA SER A 464 19.28 68.40 1.56
C SER A 464 18.15 67.63 0.85
N ALA A 465 17.15 68.35 0.35
CA ALA A 465 16.04 67.75 -0.40
C ALA A 465 16.51 67.08 -1.71
N SER A 466 17.51 67.64 -2.40
CA SER A 466 18.09 67.03 -3.61
C SER A 466 18.84 65.74 -3.31
N GLU A 467 19.59 65.69 -2.20
CA GLU A 467 20.23 64.45 -1.76
C GLU A 467 19.23 63.39 -1.28
N GLU A 468 18.15 63.80 -0.59
CA GLU A 468 17.06 62.91 -0.17
C GLU A 468 16.31 62.35 -1.39
N LEU A 469 15.99 63.18 -2.39
CA LEU A 469 15.43 62.73 -3.67
C LEU A 469 16.36 61.76 -4.40
N LEU A 470 17.70 61.96 -4.33
CA LEU A 470 18.65 61.03 -4.91
C LEU A 470 18.63 59.67 -4.18
N LYS A 471 18.65 59.69 -2.84
CA LYS A 471 18.57 58.48 -1.98
C LYS A 471 17.26 57.72 -2.24
N LEU A 472 16.12 58.42 -2.29
CA LEU A 472 14.82 57.83 -2.60
C LEU A 472 14.74 57.25 -4.03
N ARG A 473 15.40 57.88 -5.01
CA ARG A 473 15.50 57.36 -6.39
C ARG A 473 16.32 56.06 -6.45
N ASP A 474 17.41 55.98 -5.70
CA ASP A 474 18.23 54.78 -5.57
C ASP A 474 17.52 53.67 -4.78
N GLU A 475 16.78 54.01 -3.72
CA GLU A 475 15.93 53.07 -2.99
C GLU A 475 14.79 52.52 -3.86
N LEU A 476 14.13 53.37 -4.66
CA LEU A 476 13.10 52.95 -5.62
C LEU A 476 13.71 52.07 -6.74
N SER A 477 14.91 52.38 -7.20
CA SER A 477 15.67 51.55 -8.15
C SER A 477 16.03 50.18 -7.55
N GLN A 478 16.46 50.14 -6.28
CA GLN A 478 16.69 48.90 -5.55
C GLN A 478 15.40 48.10 -5.30
N ALA A 479 14.30 48.76 -4.95
CA ALA A 479 12.99 48.11 -4.81
C ALA A 479 12.54 47.49 -6.15
N GLY A 480 12.70 48.23 -7.26
CA GLY A 480 12.39 47.74 -8.62
C GLY A 480 13.25 46.55 -9.06
N THR A 481 14.53 46.51 -8.71
CA THR A 481 15.40 45.35 -9.00
C THR A 481 15.09 44.15 -8.08
N ARG A 482 14.80 44.38 -6.78
CA ARG A 482 14.32 43.35 -5.85
C ARG A 482 12.99 42.73 -6.31
N TYR A 483 12.04 43.55 -6.77
CA TYR A 483 10.77 43.10 -7.33
C TYR A 483 10.98 42.21 -8.56
N LYS A 484 11.74 42.68 -9.56
CA LYS A 484 12.06 41.88 -10.76
C LYS A 484 12.77 40.56 -10.42
N SER A 485 13.63 40.57 -9.40
CA SER A 485 14.32 39.36 -8.90
C SER A 485 13.40 38.41 -8.10
N LEU A 486 12.26 38.88 -7.60
CA LEU A 486 11.21 38.05 -7.00
C LEU A 486 10.27 37.50 -8.09
N GLU A 487 9.86 38.33 -9.04
CA GLU A 487 9.05 37.93 -10.20
C GLU A 487 9.75 36.84 -11.03
N GLN A 488 11.04 37.01 -11.31
CA GLN A 488 11.84 36.01 -12.04
C GLN A 488 11.93 34.69 -11.27
N ARG A 489 12.13 34.73 -9.94
CA ARG A 489 12.14 33.52 -9.10
C ARG A 489 10.77 32.83 -9.05
N TYR A 490 9.68 33.59 -8.87
CA TYR A 490 8.31 33.05 -8.94
C TYR A 490 8.05 32.37 -10.30
N LYS A 491 8.51 32.97 -11.40
CA LYS A 491 8.37 32.41 -12.76
C LYS A 491 9.19 31.13 -12.93
N GLN A 492 10.44 31.11 -12.47
CA GLN A 492 11.29 29.91 -12.44
C GLN A 492 10.66 28.78 -11.61
N GLU A 493 10.19 29.07 -10.40
CA GLU A 493 9.55 28.07 -9.54
C GLU A 493 8.24 27.55 -10.16
N LYS A 494 7.43 28.42 -10.77
CA LYS A 494 6.19 28.07 -11.48
C LYS A 494 6.42 27.14 -12.67
N ASP A 495 7.46 27.40 -13.46
CA ASP A 495 7.79 26.55 -14.61
C ASP A 495 8.56 25.28 -14.20
N ARG A 496 9.27 25.29 -13.06
CA ARG A 496 9.77 24.08 -12.38
C ARG A 496 8.63 23.17 -11.93
N TRP A 497 7.65 23.69 -11.17
CA TRP A 497 6.47 22.91 -10.74
C TRP A 497 5.67 22.38 -11.93
N ARG A 498 5.60 23.15 -13.04
CA ARG A 498 5.02 22.67 -14.32
C ARG A 498 5.80 21.49 -14.89
N GLY A 499 7.13 21.55 -14.88
CA GLY A 499 8.00 20.45 -15.31
C GLY A 499 7.82 19.20 -14.46
N GLU A 500 7.86 19.32 -13.13
CA GLU A 500 7.66 18.20 -12.20
C GLU A 500 6.27 17.57 -12.36
N ALA A 501 5.22 18.39 -12.52
CA ALA A 501 3.85 17.90 -12.78
C ALA A 501 3.72 17.20 -14.15
N GLN A 502 4.38 17.71 -15.19
CA GLN A 502 4.43 17.08 -16.51
C GLN A 502 5.16 15.74 -16.47
N GLU A 503 6.32 15.68 -15.81
CA GLU A 503 7.07 14.44 -15.60
C GLU A 503 6.26 13.39 -14.83
N LEU A 504 5.55 13.79 -13.77
CA LEU A 504 4.65 12.89 -13.03
C LEU A 504 3.53 12.37 -13.94
N ALA A 505 2.94 13.24 -14.77
CA ALA A 505 1.92 12.83 -15.73
C ALA A 505 2.48 11.87 -16.81
N ASP A 506 3.72 12.03 -17.26
CA ASP A 506 4.38 11.09 -18.19
C ASP A 506 4.75 9.76 -17.52
N LYS A 507 5.23 9.77 -16.27
CA LYS A 507 5.47 8.56 -15.47
C LYS A 507 4.17 7.77 -15.26
N ILE A 508 3.05 8.47 -15.00
CA ILE A 508 1.70 7.86 -14.93
C ILE A 508 1.28 7.29 -16.28
N ARG A 509 1.45 8.04 -17.39
CA ARG A 509 1.15 7.53 -18.75
C ARG A 509 1.97 6.27 -19.09
N GLN A 510 3.24 6.23 -18.72
CA GLN A 510 4.11 5.07 -18.94
C GLN A 510 3.65 3.86 -18.11
N CYS A 511 3.32 4.06 -16.84
CA CYS A 511 2.79 3.00 -15.96
C CYS A 511 1.45 2.42 -16.46
N ILE A 512 0.55 3.28 -16.95
CA ILE A 512 -0.71 2.84 -17.60
C ILE A 512 -0.42 2.04 -18.88
N LYS A 513 0.63 2.41 -19.64
CA LYS A 513 1.01 1.67 -20.85
C LYS A 513 1.60 0.29 -20.54
N SER A 514 2.50 0.17 -19.56
CA SER A 514 3.02 -1.14 -19.14
C SER A 514 1.92 -2.01 -18.57
N SER A 515 1.08 -1.48 -17.66
CA SER A 515 -0.04 -2.22 -17.08
C SER A 515 -1.03 -2.76 -18.14
N LYS A 516 -1.24 -2.06 -19.26
CA LYS A 516 -2.01 -2.59 -20.39
C LYS A 516 -1.30 -3.72 -21.11
N GLN A 517 0.00 -3.58 -21.38
CA GLN A 517 0.81 -4.63 -22.02
C GLN A 517 0.90 -5.90 -21.13
N ASP A 518 1.00 -5.73 -19.82
CA ASP A 518 0.97 -6.82 -18.84
C ASP A 518 -0.41 -7.51 -18.84
N GLN A 519 -1.50 -6.74 -18.86
CA GLN A 519 -2.86 -7.28 -18.94
C GLN A 519 -3.13 -8.01 -20.27
N GLU A 520 -2.60 -7.50 -21.38
CA GLU A 520 -2.64 -8.16 -22.69
C GLU A 520 -1.89 -9.49 -22.64
N ARG A 521 -0.67 -9.54 -22.08
CA ARG A 521 0.11 -10.78 -21.94
C ARG A 521 -0.52 -11.79 -20.96
N ILE A 522 -1.15 -11.32 -19.88
CA ILE A 522 -1.96 -12.18 -19.00
C ILE A 522 -3.09 -12.82 -19.80
N SER A 523 -3.84 -12.04 -20.58
CA SER A 523 -4.94 -12.56 -21.41
C SER A 523 -4.49 -13.33 -22.67
N GLU A 524 -3.20 -13.41 -22.97
CA GLU A 524 -2.62 -14.42 -23.86
C GLU A 524 -2.33 -15.72 -23.08
N LEU A 525 -1.64 -15.63 -21.95
CA LEU A 525 -1.33 -16.77 -21.08
C LEU A 525 -2.59 -17.51 -20.61
N GLU A 526 -3.68 -16.79 -20.31
CA GLU A 526 -4.99 -17.38 -19.98
C GLU A 526 -5.56 -18.22 -21.13
N LYS A 527 -5.33 -17.82 -22.39
CA LYS A 527 -5.74 -18.58 -23.59
C LYS A 527 -4.82 -19.78 -23.82
N GLU A 528 -3.51 -19.60 -23.65
CA GLU A 528 -2.51 -20.69 -23.73
C GLU A 528 -2.81 -21.79 -22.68
N ILE A 529 -3.09 -21.39 -21.42
CA ILE A 529 -3.51 -22.28 -20.34
C ILE A 529 -4.88 -22.90 -20.63
N GLY A 530 -5.85 -22.13 -21.13
CA GLY A 530 -7.18 -22.64 -21.50
C GLY A 530 -7.13 -23.71 -22.59
N ALA A 531 -6.33 -23.49 -23.64
CA ALA A 531 -6.09 -24.46 -24.71
C ALA A 531 -5.36 -25.71 -24.17
N THR A 532 -4.31 -25.54 -23.37
CA THR A 532 -3.56 -26.65 -22.76
C THR A 532 -4.44 -27.48 -21.84
N ARG A 533 -5.29 -26.84 -21.01
CA ARG A 533 -6.27 -27.50 -20.15
C ARG A 533 -7.30 -28.28 -20.96
N LYS A 534 -7.77 -27.74 -22.09
CA LYS A 534 -8.68 -28.46 -22.98
C LYS A 534 -8.01 -29.72 -23.54
N VAL A 535 -6.80 -29.61 -24.09
CA VAL A 535 -6.04 -30.77 -24.60
C VAL A 535 -5.79 -31.81 -23.50
N ALA A 536 -5.51 -31.38 -22.27
CA ALA A 536 -5.39 -32.29 -21.13
C ALA A 536 -6.70 -33.06 -20.87
N VAL A 537 -7.84 -32.36 -20.77
CA VAL A 537 -9.17 -32.98 -20.56
C VAL A 537 -9.57 -33.90 -21.73
N ASP A 538 -9.34 -33.48 -22.98
CA ASP A 538 -9.58 -34.30 -24.17
C ASP A 538 -8.71 -35.58 -24.11
N SER A 539 -7.45 -35.47 -23.69
CA SER A 539 -6.55 -36.63 -23.52
C SER A 539 -6.91 -37.55 -22.34
N GLU A 540 -7.43 -36.99 -21.24
CA GLU A 540 -7.92 -37.73 -20.07
C GLU A 540 -9.19 -38.52 -20.43
N SER A 541 -10.09 -37.92 -21.22
CA SER A 541 -11.27 -38.58 -21.76
C SER A 541 -10.89 -39.75 -22.68
N HIS A 542 -9.97 -39.54 -23.63
CA HIS A 542 -9.46 -40.62 -24.48
C HIS A 542 -8.75 -41.73 -23.67
N LEU A 543 -8.07 -41.37 -22.57
CA LEU A 543 -7.44 -42.34 -21.67
C LEU A 543 -8.47 -43.15 -20.87
N SER A 544 -9.58 -42.55 -20.41
CA SER A 544 -10.67 -43.28 -19.74
C SER A 544 -11.30 -44.32 -20.65
N VAL A 545 -11.68 -43.92 -21.87
CA VAL A 545 -12.23 -44.84 -22.88
C VAL A 545 -11.24 -45.99 -23.18
N ALA A 546 -9.95 -45.70 -23.29
CA ALA A 546 -8.93 -46.73 -23.48
C ALA A 546 -8.75 -47.67 -22.27
N GLN A 547 -9.02 -47.21 -21.04
CA GLN A 547 -9.04 -48.07 -19.84
C GLN A 547 -10.30 -48.95 -19.81
N GLU A 548 -11.46 -48.39 -20.15
CA GLU A 548 -12.75 -49.09 -20.20
C GLU A 548 -12.74 -50.23 -21.24
N GLU A 549 -12.27 -49.96 -22.47
CA GLU A 549 -12.10 -50.96 -23.52
C GLU A 549 -11.12 -52.08 -23.13
N LEU A 550 -9.99 -51.73 -22.48
CA LEU A 550 -9.02 -52.72 -22.00
C LEU A 550 -9.54 -53.53 -20.79
N LEU A 551 -10.43 -52.95 -19.97
CA LEU A 551 -11.12 -53.67 -18.90
C LEU A 551 -12.10 -54.69 -19.47
N ALA A 552 -12.92 -54.29 -20.46
CA ALA A 552 -13.82 -55.19 -21.17
C ALA A 552 -13.06 -56.34 -21.85
N PHE A 553 -11.99 -56.06 -22.60
CA PHE A 553 -11.16 -57.09 -23.23
C PHE A 553 -10.47 -58.03 -22.21
N SER A 554 -10.07 -57.51 -21.04
CA SER A 554 -9.60 -58.32 -19.91
C SER A 554 -10.70 -59.23 -19.36
N GLU A 555 -11.95 -58.77 -19.28
CA GLU A 555 -13.08 -59.59 -18.84
C GLU A 555 -13.42 -60.68 -19.88
N GLU A 556 -13.49 -60.34 -21.17
CA GLU A 556 -13.69 -61.31 -22.27
C GLU A 556 -12.61 -62.41 -22.27
N LEU A 557 -11.33 -62.05 -22.13
CA LEU A 557 -10.23 -63.02 -22.03
C LEU A 557 -10.36 -63.93 -20.80
N SER A 558 -10.79 -63.39 -19.66
CA SER A 558 -11.08 -64.19 -18.45
C SER A 558 -12.25 -65.14 -18.66
N ASN A 559 -13.32 -64.69 -19.32
CA ASN A 559 -14.52 -65.48 -19.60
C ASN A 559 -14.21 -66.61 -20.60
N LEU A 560 -13.46 -66.31 -21.67
CA LEU A 560 -13.00 -67.31 -22.64
C LEU A 560 -12.05 -68.33 -22.00
N TYR A 561 -11.11 -67.88 -21.16
CA TYR A 561 -10.23 -68.77 -20.39
C TYR A 561 -11.02 -69.69 -19.44
N HIS A 562 -12.02 -69.13 -18.74
CA HIS A 562 -12.89 -69.90 -17.85
C HIS A 562 -13.69 -70.95 -18.63
N HIS A 563 -14.34 -70.57 -19.73
CA HIS A 563 -15.13 -71.47 -20.57
C HIS A 563 -14.29 -72.63 -21.12
N ILE A 564 -13.12 -72.35 -21.69
CA ILE A 564 -12.21 -73.39 -22.22
C ILE A 564 -11.75 -74.33 -21.10
N CYS A 565 -11.45 -73.81 -19.90
CA CYS A 565 -11.09 -74.63 -18.75
C CYS A 565 -12.24 -75.55 -18.30
N VAL A 566 -13.46 -75.01 -18.18
CA VAL A 566 -14.66 -75.76 -17.77
C VAL A 566 -14.99 -76.86 -18.78
N CYS A 567 -15.06 -76.54 -20.07
CA CYS A 567 -15.37 -77.52 -21.13
C CYS A 567 -14.35 -78.66 -21.26
N ASN A 568 -13.15 -78.52 -20.68
CA ASN A 568 -12.08 -79.51 -20.77
C ASN A 568 -11.68 -80.10 -19.40
N ASN A 569 -12.50 -79.89 -18.36
CA ASN A 569 -12.27 -80.39 -17.00
C ASN A 569 -10.88 -79.98 -16.44
N LEU A 570 -10.55 -78.69 -16.58
CA LEU A 570 -9.37 -78.04 -16.01
C LEU A 570 -9.82 -76.99 -14.97
N THR A 571 -9.17 -76.94 -13.80
CA THR A 571 -9.47 -75.91 -12.79
C THR A 571 -8.92 -74.54 -13.25
N PRO A 572 -9.77 -73.51 -13.46
CA PRO A 572 -9.30 -72.20 -13.90
C PRO A 572 -8.49 -71.49 -12.81
N LYS A 573 -7.31 -70.94 -13.15
CA LYS A 573 -6.55 -70.05 -12.25
C LYS A 573 -7.17 -68.65 -12.26
N ARG A 574 -7.09 -67.89 -11.16
CA ARG A 574 -7.69 -66.55 -11.08
C ARG A 574 -6.68 -65.49 -11.52
N VAL A 575 -6.18 -65.63 -12.75
CA VAL A 575 -5.00 -64.93 -13.30
C VAL A 575 -4.94 -63.44 -12.95
N THR A 576 -6.07 -62.71 -13.08
CA THR A 576 -6.19 -61.28 -12.73
C THR A 576 -5.97 -61.01 -11.24
N LEU A 577 -6.67 -61.74 -10.36
CA LEU A 577 -6.51 -61.63 -8.90
C LEU A 577 -5.14 -62.10 -8.42
N ASP A 578 -4.61 -63.15 -9.04
CA ASP A 578 -3.34 -63.76 -8.64
C ASP A 578 -2.17 -62.83 -9.07
N TYR A 579 -2.25 -62.16 -10.22
CA TYR A 579 -1.32 -61.08 -10.63
C TYR A 579 -1.26 -59.95 -9.59
N TYR A 580 -2.41 -59.41 -9.16
CA TYR A 580 -2.44 -58.34 -8.16
C TYR A 580 -1.98 -58.81 -6.77
N LYS A 581 -2.21 -60.07 -6.39
CA LYS A 581 -1.70 -60.64 -5.13
C LYS A 581 -0.19 -60.83 -5.12
N ASP A 582 0.39 -61.33 -6.21
CA ASP A 582 1.84 -61.51 -6.29
C ASP A 582 2.55 -60.14 -6.45
N GLY A 583 1.93 -59.19 -7.15
CA GLY A 583 2.37 -57.79 -7.20
C GLY A 583 2.28 -57.02 -5.88
N ALA A 584 1.42 -57.46 -4.94
CA ALA A 584 1.41 -56.97 -3.56
C ALA A 584 2.53 -57.61 -2.72
N ARG A 585 2.72 -58.93 -2.84
CA ARG A 585 3.78 -59.67 -2.13
C ARG A 585 5.19 -59.20 -2.51
N ALA A 586 5.42 -58.87 -3.78
CA ALA A 586 6.70 -58.39 -4.29
C ALA A 586 7.19 -57.06 -3.68
N SER A 587 6.32 -56.29 -3.00
CA SER A 587 6.70 -55.01 -2.38
C SER A 587 6.87 -55.08 -0.85
N SER A 588 6.49 -56.18 -0.19
CA SER A 588 6.59 -56.31 1.27
C SER A 588 7.91 -56.96 1.73
N GLY A 589 8.76 -57.39 0.78
CA GLY A 589 10.04 -58.04 1.05
C GLY A 589 11.22 -57.18 0.60
N GLY A 590 11.75 -56.34 1.49
CA GLY A 590 13.04 -55.67 1.29
C GLY A 590 14.19 -56.68 1.38
N GLY A 591 14.50 -57.39 0.29
CA GLY A 591 15.50 -58.45 0.29
C GLY A 591 16.03 -58.80 -1.11
N SER A 592 17.33 -58.62 -1.31
CA SER A 592 18.02 -58.98 -2.56
C SER A 592 17.97 -60.48 -2.82
N VAL A 593 17.24 -60.92 -3.85
CA VAL A 593 17.36 -62.26 -4.43
C VAL A 593 17.92 -62.16 -5.85
N ARG A 594 19.12 -62.74 -6.04
CA ARG A 594 19.85 -62.74 -7.32
C ARG A 594 19.10 -63.59 -8.36
N ARG A 595 18.93 -63.08 -9.57
CA ARG A 595 18.66 -63.93 -10.75
C ARG A 595 19.96 -64.23 -11.47
N SER A 596 20.59 -65.36 -11.13
CA SER A 596 21.73 -65.89 -11.88
C SER A 596 21.23 -66.64 -13.12
N GLN A 597 21.80 -66.35 -14.29
CA GLN A 597 21.92 -67.33 -15.37
C GLN A 597 23.02 -66.93 -16.37
N HIS A 598 23.99 -67.84 -16.49
CA HIS A 598 25.07 -67.93 -17.49
C HIS A 598 26.06 -66.77 -17.69
N ALA A 599 27.34 -67.13 -17.56
CA ALA A 599 28.48 -66.35 -18.02
C ALA A 599 29.13 -67.05 -19.22
N TYR A 600 29.80 -66.27 -20.08
CA TYR A 600 31.12 -66.60 -20.62
C TYR A 600 31.93 -65.29 -20.70
N PRO A 601 33.27 -65.30 -20.53
CA PRO A 601 34.06 -64.07 -20.35
C PRO A 601 34.96 -63.73 -21.55
N GLN A 602 35.32 -62.45 -21.74
CA GLN A 602 36.71 -62.08 -22.10
C GLN A 602 37.07 -60.59 -21.87
N HIS A 603 38.33 -60.40 -21.47
CA HIS A 603 39.25 -59.25 -21.54
C HIS A 603 38.82 -57.76 -21.48
N ASN A 604 39.47 -57.08 -20.53
CA ASN A 604 40.27 -55.85 -20.65
C ASN A 604 39.76 -54.65 -21.51
N ALA A 605 39.48 -53.55 -20.84
CA ALA A 605 40.21 -52.29 -21.07
C ALA A 605 40.27 -51.42 -19.79
N GLN A 606 41.34 -50.65 -19.62
CA GLN A 606 41.48 -49.66 -18.55
C GLN A 606 41.00 -48.27 -19.01
N LYS A 607 40.39 -47.47 -18.13
CA LYS A 607 40.93 -46.14 -17.70
C LYS A 607 39.99 -45.31 -16.80
N LYS A 608 40.64 -44.67 -15.80
CA LYS A 608 40.26 -43.47 -15.02
C LYS A 608 38.92 -43.47 -14.23
N PRO A 609 38.96 -43.26 -12.89
CA PRO A 609 37.80 -42.75 -12.16
C PRO A 609 37.57 -41.27 -12.48
N ARG A 610 36.31 -40.83 -12.45
CA ARG A 610 35.93 -39.41 -12.34
C ARG A 610 35.43 -39.14 -10.92
N ALA A 611 35.88 -38.05 -10.31
CA ALA A 611 35.39 -37.63 -8.99
C ALA A 611 33.98 -37.04 -9.11
N ASN A 612 33.04 -37.55 -8.31
CA ASN A 612 31.79 -36.84 -7.95
C ASN A 612 31.07 -37.49 -6.75
N ASP A 613 31.82 -37.84 -5.71
CA ASP A 613 31.28 -38.47 -4.49
C ASP A 613 31.43 -37.53 -3.27
N MET A 614 31.07 -36.25 -3.47
CA MET A 614 31.18 -35.19 -2.46
C MET A 614 30.01 -34.19 -2.52
N PHE A 615 28.80 -34.67 -2.77
CA PHE A 615 27.57 -33.86 -2.65
C PHE A 615 26.41 -34.51 -1.86
N ILE A 616 26.62 -35.67 -1.24
CA ILE A 616 25.68 -36.29 -0.27
C ILE A 616 26.15 -36.00 1.16
N SER A 617 26.31 -34.71 1.51
CA SER A 617 26.66 -34.27 2.88
C SER A 617 26.12 -32.89 3.26
N LYS A 618 25.20 -32.31 2.47
CA LYS A 618 24.56 -31.01 2.79
C LYS A 618 23.03 -31.02 2.86
N ALA A 619 22.41 -32.21 2.83
CA ALA A 619 20.99 -32.38 3.16
C ALA A 619 20.72 -32.60 4.67
N ALA A 620 21.77 -32.84 5.47
CA ALA A 620 21.67 -33.14 6.90
C ALA A 620 22.06 -31.96 7.81
N ALA A 621 22.12 -30.73 7.27
CA ALA A 621 22.68 -29.55 7.94
C ALA A 621 21.69 -28.38 8.11
N LEU A 622 20.39 -28.67 8.08
CA LEU A 622 19.29 -27.71 8.36
C LEU A 622 18.26 -28.32 9.33
N GLN A 623 18.74 -29.07 10.33
CA GLN A 623 17.94 -29.58 11.46
C GLN A 623 18.60 -29.22 12.81
N PHE A 624 18.90 -27.94 13.01
CA PHE A 624 19.19 -27.40 14.34
C PHE A 624 18.87 -25.90 14.42
N MET A 625 18.52 -25.42 15.63
CA MET A 625 18.01 -24.07 15.96
C MET A 625 16.57 -23.81 15.50
N GLY A 626 15.60 -23.83 16.44
CA GLY A 626 14.20 -23.52 16.15
C GLY A 626 13.13 -23.87 17.19
N GLU A 627 13.46 -24.49 18.33
CA GLU A 627 12.48 -24.74 19.40
C GLU A 627 12.23 -23.48 20.25
N VAL A 628 11.02 -22.94 20.17
CA VAL A 628 10.39 -22.11 21.22
C VAL A 628 8.88 -22.39 21.20
N ASP A 629 8.25 -22.48 22.37
CA ASP A 629 6.89 -23.03 22.51
C ASP A 629 5.76 -22.20 21.89
N SER A 630 4.81 -22.91 21.25
CA SER A 630 3.40 -22.52 21.18
C SER A 630 2.55 -23.77 20.94
N ALA A 631 1.94 -24.29 22.01
CA ALA A 631 1.10 -25.48 21.96
C ALA A 631 -0.32 -25.16 21.45
N GLY A 632 -0.94 -26.11 20.73
CA GLY A 632 -2.41 -26.16 20.66
C GLY A 632 -3.10 -25.99 19.31
N ALA A 633 -2.64 -26.67 18.24
CA ALA A 633 -3.53 -27.09 17.16
C ALA A 633 -3.01 -28.39 16.51
N SER A 634 -3.92 -29.31 16.20
CA SER A 634 -3.61 -30.57 15.50
C SER A 634 -4.56 -30.72 14.31
N ILE A 635 -4.12 -31.43 13.27
CA ILE A 635 -4.94 -31.89 12.12
C ILE A 635 -5.49 -30.75 11.23
N GLU A 636 -4.71 -30.33 10.21
CA GLU A 636 -5.02 -30.54 8.78
C GLU A 636 -4.02 -29.81 7.85
N SER A 637 -3.45 -30.53 6.89
CA SER A 637 -2.64 -29.93 5.81
C SER A 637 -3.53 -29.70 4.57
N PRO A 638 -3.62 -28.47 4.03
CA PRO A 638 -4.48 -28.18 2.89
C PRO A 638 -3.92 -28.82 1.61
N THR A 639 -4.51 -29.94 1.19
CA THR A 639 -4.10 -30.66 -0.02
C THR A 639 -4.54 -29.87 -1.26
N CYS A 640 -3.57 -29.36 -2.04
CA CYS A 640 -3.85 -28.67 -3.30
C CYS A 640 -4.35 -29.66 -4.37
N PRO A 641 -5.55 -29.47 -4.95
CA PRO A 641 -6.09 -30.38 -5.96
C PRO A 641 -5.49 -30.08 -7.34
N GLY A 642 -4.29 -30.62 -7.63
CA GLY A 642 -3.57 -30.28 -8.87
C GLY A 642 -2.44 -31.21 -9.31
N SER A 643 -2.27 -32.38 -8.68
CA SER A 643 -1.18 -33.33 -9.02
C SER A 643 -1.73 -34.73 -9.25
N PRO A 644 -1.64 -35.30 -10.46
CA PRO A 644 -1.92 -36.71 -10.70
C PRO A 644 -0.76 -37.55 -10.18
N THR A 645 -0.75 -37.82 -8.87
CA THR A 645 0.02 -38.95 -8.31
C THR A 645 -0.56 -40.23 -8.88
N LEU A 646 -0.02 -40.66 -10.03
CA LEU A 646 -0.36 -41.93 -10.68
C LEU A 646 0.03 -43.08 -9.77
N ASP A 647 -0.91 -43.49 -8.94
CA ASP A 647 -0.76 -44.61 -8.03
C ASP A 647 -0.54 -45.87 -8.86
N PHE A 648 0.67 -46.45 -8.78
CA PHE A 648 1.02 -47.70 -9.46
C PHE A 648 0.16 -48.90 -9.00
N ARG A 649 -0.71 -48.68 -7.99
CA ARG A 649 -1.66 -49.63 -7.41
C ARG A 649 -3.06 -49.59 -8.04
N ASP A 650 -3.38 -48.60 -8.86
CA ASP A 650 -4.70 -48.53 -9.51
C ASP A 650 -4.91 -49.75 -10.46
N PRO A 651 -5.96 -50.56 -10.27
CA PRO A 651 -6.31 -51.65 -11.17
C PRO A 651 -6.70 -51.22 -12.59
N CYS A 652 -7.16 -49.97 -12.76
CA CYS A 652 -7.57 -49.41 -14.05
C CYS A 652 -6.37 -48.88 -14.87
N ASN A 653 -5.20 -48.69 -14.23
CA ASN A 653 -4.00 -48.19 -14.89
C ASN A 653 -3.63 -49.04 -16.12
N VAL A 654 -3.62 -48.42 -17.31
CA VAL A 654 -3.34 -49.06 -18.62
C VAL A 654 -2.09 -49.96 -18.58
N ARG A 655 -1.04 -49.58 -17.86
CA ARG A 655 0.19 -50.38 -17.76
C ARG A 655 -0.01 -51.69 -16.99
N ASN A 656 -0.79 -51.65 -15.91
CA ASN A 656 -1.16 -52.83 -15.12
C ASN A 656 -2.12 -53.72 -15.92
N LEU A 657 -3.10 -53.10 -16.56
CA LEU A 657 -4.15 -53.75 -17.34
C LEU A 657 -3.58 -54.51 -18.56
N VAL A 658 -2.68 -53.89 -19.33
CA VAL A 658 -1.94 -54.55 -20.43
C VAL A 658 -1.06 -55.70 -19.92
N ALA A 659 -0.55 -55.63 -18.69
CA ALA A 659 0.22 -56.72 -18.08
C ALA A 659 -0.68 -57.89 -17.63
N VAL A 660 -1.87 -57.61 -17.07
CA VAL A 660 -2.92 -58.59 -16.79
C VAL A 660 -3.35 -59.32 -18.06
N ILE A 661 -3.69 -58.58 -19.13
CA ILE A 661 -4.05 -59.10 -20.45
C ILE A 661 -2.96 -60.05 -20.99
N ARG A 662 -1.70 -59.63 -20.92
CA ARG A 662 -0.55 -60.45 -21.34
C ARG A 662 -0.39 -61.72 -20.49
N CYS A 663 -0.80 -61.72 -19.24
CA CYS A 663 -0.83 -62.89 -18.36
C CYS A 663 -2.03 -63.80 -18.64
N GLN A 664 -3.21 -63.25 -18.93
CA GLN A 664 -4.40 -64.01 -19.35
C GLN A 664 -4.14 -64.74 -20.66
N ILE A 665 -3.62 -64.06 -21.69
CA ILE A 665 -3.28 -64.65 -22.99
C ILE A 665 -2.29 -65.82 -22.84
N LYS A 666 -1.31 -65.73 -21.93
CA LYS A 666 -0.38 -66.84 -21.64
C LYS A 666 -1.10 -68.06 -21.05
N HIS A 667 -1.98 -67.86 -20.07
CA HIS A 667 -2.76 -68.94 -19.47
C HIS A 667 -3.78 -69.55 -20.44
N LEU A 668 -4.39 -68.72 -21.29
CA LEU A 668 -5.30 -69.12 -22.37
C LEU A 668 -4.61 -70.04 -23.38
N ARG A 669 -3.39 -69.68 -23.84
CA ARG A 669 -2.59 -70.54 -24.73
C ARG A 669 -2.29 -71.90 -24.09
N VAL A 670 -1.82 -71.91 -22.83
CA VAL A 670 -1.53 -73.16 -22.09
C VAL A 670 -2.79 -74.01 -21.91
N ALA A 671 -3.95 -73.41 -21.63
CA ALA A 671 -5.20 -74.15 -21.58
C ALA A 671 -5.55 -74.75 -22.95
N VAL A 672 -5.56 -73.96 -24.02
CA VAL A 672 -5.85 -74.44 -25.38
C VAL A 672 -4.92 -75.58 -25.81
N ASP A 673 -3.61 -75.51 -25.51
CA ASP A 673 -2.68 -76.60 -25.80
C ASP A 673 -2.96 -77.87 -24.98
N LEU A 674 -3.36 -77.75 -23.71
CA LEU A 674 -3.79 -78.89 -22.90
C LEU A 674 -5.10 -79.50 -23.41
N CYS A 675 -6.06 -78.68 -23.86
CA CYS A 675 -7.30 -79.14 -24.47
C CYS A 675 -7.03 -79.89 -25.78
N ARG A 676 -6.14 -79.35 -26.63
CA ARG A 676 -5.67 -79.98 -27.87
C ARG A 676 -4.96 -81.32 -27.63
N GLN A 677 -4.28 -81.47 -26.51
CA GLN A 677 -3.68 -82.76 -26.09
C GLN A 677 -4.72 -83.74 -25.53
N ARG A 678 -5.71 -83.26 -24.75
CA ARG A 678 -6.78 -84.10 -24.18
C ARG A 678 -7.73 -84.65 -25.24
N GLY A 679 -8.03 -83.87 -26.29
CA GLY A 679 -8.88 -84.30 -27.41
C GLY A 679 -8.34 -85.46 -28.25
N ALA A 680 -7.12 -85.95 -27.97
CA ALA A 680 -6.49 -87.08 -28.66
C ALA A 680 -6.62 -88.43 -27.91
N MET A 681 -7.38 -88.51 -26.80
CA MET A 681 -7.51 -89.74 -25.99
C MET A 681 -8.99 -90.16 -25.74
N PRO A 682 -9.34 -91.46 -25.85
CA PRO A 682 -10.68 -91.97 -25.57
C PRO A 682 -11.13 -91.93 -24.09
N TYR A 683 -12.42 -92.15 -23.87
CA TYR A 683 -13.16 -91.84 -22.65
C TYR A 683 -13.31 -93.02 -21.66
N SER A 684 -13.13 -92.76 -20.36
CA SER A 684 -13.60 -93.57 -19.20
C SER A 684 -13.29 -92.78 -17.90
N GLY A 685 -14.04 -92.88 -16.80
CA GLY A 685 -15.29 -93.62 -16.53
C GLY A 685 -15.45 -93.88 -15.01
N LEU A 686 -16.69 -93.87 -14.49
CA LEU A 686 -17.09 -94.12 -13.07
C LEU A 686 -16.63 -93.04 -12.04
N SER A 687 -17.25 -92.84 -10.87
CA SER A 687 -18.64 -93.03 -10.39
C SER A 687 -18.81 -92.26 -9.05
N CYS A 688 -20.03 -91.81 -8.70
CA CYS A 688 -20.29 -91.06 -7.45
C CYS A 688 -20.49 -91.99 -6.22
N SER A 689 -20.41 -91.41 -5.01
CA SER A 689 -20.76 -92.05 -3.73
C SER A 689 -21.75 -91.16 -2.94
N GLY A 690 -23.04 -91.53 -2.98
CA GLY A 690 -24.18 -90.67 -2.58
C GLY A 690 -24.39 -90.41 -1.08
N GLU A 691 -23.45 -90.79 -0.22
CA GLU A 691 -23.52 -90.44 1.21
C GLU A 691 -22.76 -89.14 1.52
N SER A 692 -21.62 -88.91 0.85
CA SER A 692 -20.95 -87.60 0.86
C SER A 692 -21.80 -86.49 0.21
N GLU A 693 -22.78 -86.88 -0.60
CA GLU A 693 -23.62 -85.98 -1.40
C GLU A 693 -24.66 -85.27 -0.51
N ARG A 694 -25.30 -85.98 0.43
CA ARG A 694 -26.32 -85.42 1.34
C ARG A 694 -25.76 -84.48 2.41
N ASP A 695 -24.58 -84.80 2.97
CA ASP A 695 -23.90 -83.87 3.89
C ASP A 695 -23.37 -82.63 3.14
N ALA A 696 -22.93 -82.80 1.89
CA ALA A 696 -22.58 -81.67 1.01
C ALA A 696 -23.80 -80.81 0.63
N GLU A 697 -24.98 -81.41 0.40
CA GLU A 697 -26.24 -80.70 0.17
C GLU A 697 -26.66 -79.88 1.41
N SER A 698 -26.58 -80.46 2.60
CA SER A 698 -26.88 -79.76 3.87
C SER A 698 -25.95 -78.57 4.10
N LEU A 699 -24.64 -78.77 3.94
CA LEU A 699 -23.64 -77.69 4.02
C LEU A 699 -23.82 -76.64 2.89
N LEU A 700 -24.25 -77.06 1.70
CA LEU A 700 -24.57 -76.16 0.59
C LEU A 700 -25.79 -75.30 0.92
N GLU A 701 -26.84 -75.87 1.53
CA GLU A 701 -28.03 -75.13 1.96
C GLU A 701 -27.70 -74.11 3.05
N GLU A 702 -26.86 -74.47 4.04
CA GLU A 702 -26.37 -73.52 5.06
C GLU A 702 -25.50 -72.41 4.43
N VAL A 703 -24.59 -72.76 3.51
CA VAL A 703 -23.80 -71.78 2.75
C VAL A 703 -24.69 -70.87 1.90
N LEU A 704 -25.81 -71.35 1.35
CA LEU A 704 -26.78 -70.54 0.62
C LEU A 704 -27.57 -69.61 1.56
N LYS A 705 -28.00 -70.09 2.74
CA LYS A 705 -28.63 -69.27 3.79
C LYS A 705 -27.69 -68.15 4.26
N LEU A 706 -26.42 -68.46 4.51
CA LEU A 706 -25.39 -67.49 4.89
C LEU A 706 -25.07 -66.49 3.76
N LYS A 707 -25.00 -66.94 2.50
CA LYS A 707 -24.86 -66.05 1.33
C LYS A 707 -26.05 -65.10 1.19
N SER A 708 -27.27 -65.59 1.37
CA SER A 708 -28.49 -64.78 1.35
C SER A 708 -28.47 -63.71 2.43
N LEU A 709 -28.23 -64.11 3.69
CA LEU A 709 -28.12 -63.18 4.83
C LEU A 709 -26.99 -62.14 4.63
N LEU A 710 -25.84 -62.54 4.08
CA LEU A 710 -24.76 -61.63 3.73
C LEU A 710 -25.14 -60.66 2.61
N SER A 711 -25.95 -61.11 1.64
CA SER A 711 -26.49 -60.25 0.58
C SER A 711 -27.43 -59.19 1.17
N THR A 712 -28.41 -59.59 1.99
CA THR A 712 -29.31 -58.67 2.69
C THR A 712 -28.55 -57.69 3.59
N LYS A 713 -27.45 -58.13 4.24
CA LYS A 713 -26.60 -57.23 5.03
C LYS A 713 -25.80 -56.25 4.19
N ARG A 714 -25.33 -56.64 3.00
CA ARG A 714 -24.68 -55.73 2.04
C ARG A 714 -25.67 -54.71 1.48
N GLU A 715 -26.89 -55.12 1.18
CA GLU A 715 -27.98 -54.26 0.74
C GLU A 715 -28.41 -53.26 1.83
N GLN A 716 -28.58 -53.71 3.08
CA GLN A 716 -28.81 -52.83 4.23
C GLN A 716 -27.69 -51.78 4.40
N ILE A 717 -26.42 -52.17 4.21
CA ILE A 717 -25.28 -51.24 4.23
C ILE A 717 -25.33 -50.26 3.05
N ALA A 718 -25.74 -50.70 1.85
CA ALA A 718 -25.90 -49.82 0.69
C ALA A 718 -27.00 -48.78 0.93
N THR A 719 -28.18 -49.21 1.39
CA THR A 719 -29.31 -48.32 1.72
C THR A 719 -28.93 -47.32 2.82
N LEU A 720 -28.27 -47.76 3.89
CA LEU A 720 -27.76 -46.85 4.94
C LEU A 720 -26.75 -45.84 4.40
N ARG A 721 -25.84 -46.24 3.50
CA ARG A 721 -24.90 -45.32 2.83
C ARG A 721 -25.62 -44.29 1.97
N THR A 722 -26.68 -44.68 1.25
CA THR A 722 -27.51 -43.75 0.46
C THR A 722 -28.23 -42.75 1.35
N VAL A 723 -28.86 -43.20 2.44
CA VAL A 723 -29.53 -42.31 3.41
C VAL A 723 -28.54 -41.36 4.10
N LEU A 724 -27.35 -41.84 4.49
CA LEU A 724 -26.30 -41.00 5.06
C LEU A 724 -25.75 -39.99 4.04
N LYS A 725 -25.62 -40.36 2.77
CA LYS A 725 -25.21 -39.43 1.69
C LYS A 725 -26.28 -38.35 1.46
N ALA A 726 -27.56 -38.70 1.45
CA ALA A 726 -28.66 -37.75 1.34
C ALA A 726 -28.73 -36.81 2.56
N ASN A 727 -28.60 -37.32 3.78
CA ASN A 727 -28.54 -36.48 4.99
C ASN A 727 -27.32 -35.54 4.99
N LYS A 728 -26.15 -36.01 4.52
CA LYS A 728 -24.97 -35.17 4.33
C LYS A 728 -25.26 -34.02 3.35
N GLN A 729 -25.82 -34.33 2.17
CA GLN A 729 -26.14 -33.32 1.15
C GLN A 729 -27.18 -32.30 1.65
N SER A 730 -28.20 -32.74 2.40
CA SER A 730 -29.17 -31.85 3.05
C SER A 730 -28.52 -30.93 4.08
N ALA A 731 -27.57 -31.42 4.88
CA ALA A 731 -26.83 -30.61 5.84
C ALA A 731 -25.88 -29.61 5.16
N GLU A 732 -25.17 -30.03 4.11
CA GLU A 732 -24.32 -29.15 3.29
C GLU A 732 -25.14 -28.04 2.62
N LEU A 733 -26.32 -28.36 2.08
CA LEU A 733 -27.22 -27.38 1.47
C LEU A 733 -27.85 -26.44 2.51
N ALA A 734 -28.20 -26.92 3.71
CA ALA A 734 -28.67 -26.08 4.80
C ALA A 734 -27.59 -25.10 5.30
N LEU A 735 -26.34 -25.57 5.46
CA LEU A 735 -25.19 -24.74 5.82
C LEU A 735 -24.88 -23.71 4.73
N SER A 736 -24.95 -24.10 3.45
CA SER A 736 -24.78 -23.19 2.31
C SER A 736 -25.84 -22.07 2.35
N ASN A 737 -27.12 -22.40 2.53
CA ASN A 737 -28.21 -21.45 2.63
C ASN A 737 -28.11 -20.53 3.87
N LEU A 738 -27.57 -21.02 4.98
CA LEU A 738 -27.33 -20.19 6.17
C LEU A 738 -26.16 -19.23 5.94
N LYS A 739 -25.09 -19.69 5.28
CA LYS A 739 -23.92 -18.88 4.92
C LYS A 739 -24.27 -17.78 3.92
N THR A 740 -25.07 -18.07 2.88
CA THR A 740 -25.50 -17.05 1.91
C THR A 740 -26.38 -16.00 2.56
N LYS A 741 -27.34 -16.40 3.42
CA LYS A 741 -28.13 -15.46 4.23
C LYS A 741 -27.24 -14.54 5.08
N TYR A 742 -26.32 -15.12 5.85
CA TYR A 742 -25.40 -14.35 6.68
C TYR A 742 -24.57 -13.33 5.88
N GLU A 743 -24.01 -13.72 4.73
CA GLU A 743 -23.27 -12.78 3.87
C GLU A 743 -24.19 -11.70 3.25
N THR A 744 -25.45 -12.01 2.90
CA THR A 744 -26.40 -10.98 2.44
C THR A 744 -26.80 -10.00 3.54
N GLU A 745 -27.03 -10.47 4.77
CA GLU A 745 -27.35 -9.61 5.93
C GLU A 745 -26.13 -8.74 6.31
N LYS A 746 -24.93 -9.33 6.34
CA LYS A 746 -23.65 -8.64 6.55
C LYS A 746 -23.38 -7.57 5.48
N SER A 747 -23.68 -7.86 4.21
CA SER A 747 -23.60 -6.87 3.12
C SER A 747 -24.59 -5.72 3.34
N MET A 748 -25.85 -6.03 3.68
CA MET A 748 -26.89 -5.03 3.94
C MET A 748 -26.54 -4.13 5.14
N VAL A 749 -26.00 -4.70 6.23
CA VAL A 749 -25.54 -3.96 7.41
C VAL A 749 -24.31 -3.10 7.09
N SER A 750 -23.41 -3.57 6.23
CA SER A 750 -22.29 -2.77 5.74
C SER A 750 -22.76 -1.57 4.90
N GLU A 751 -23.76 -1.78 4.04
CA GLU A 751 -24.34 -0.74 3.19
C GLU A 751 -25.10 0.32 4.01
N THR A 752 -25.90 -0.07 5.01
CA THR A 752 -26.59 0.88 5.90
C THR A 752 -25.59 1.64 6.78
N MET A 753 -24.56 0.99 7.31
CA MET A 753 -23.45 1.67 7.99
C MET A 753 -22.72 2.67 7.09
N MET A 754 -22.59 2.40 5.79
CA MET A 754 -22.00 3.34 4.84
C MET A 754 -22.93 4.54 4.56
N LYS A 755 -24.24 4.30 4.39
CA LYS A 755 -25.25 5.36 4.23
C LYS A 755 -25.29 6.30 5.43
N LEU A 756 -25.40 5.76 6.65
CA LEU A 756 -25.38 6.53 7.89
C LEU A 756 -24.10 7.36 8.07
N ARG A 757 -22.93 6.86 7.63
CA ARG A 757 -21.67 7.63 7.64
C ARG A 757 -21.68 8.77 6.62
N ASN A 758 -22.30 8.58 5.46
CA ASN A 758 -22.43 9.61 4.44
C ASN A 758 -23.45 10.70 4.85
N GLU A 759 -24.58 10.31 5.43
CA GLU A 759 -25.58 11.21 6.02
C GLU A 759 -24.97 12.04 7.17
N LEU A 760 -24.22 11.40 8.08
CA LEU A 760 -23.49 12.09 9.14
C LEU A 760 -22.38 13.02 8.61
N LYS A 761 -21.84 12.77 7.41
CA LYS A 761 -20.89 13.67 6.74
C LYS A 761 -21.62 14.89 6.17
N ALA A 762 -22.72 14.68 5.44
CA ALA A 762 -23.55 15.77 4.91
C ALA A 762 -24.06 16.70 6.01
N LEU A 763 -24.61 16.16 7.10
CA LEU A 763 -25.09 16.96 8.25
C LEU A 763 -23.98 17.77 8.92
N LYS A 764 -22.71 17.36 8.84
CA LYS A 764 -21.56 18.15 9.32
C LYS A 764 -21.15 19.25 8.35
N GLU A 765 -21.27 19.00 7.05
CA GLU A 765 -21.02 19.98 6.00
C GLU A 765 -22.11 21.07 6.01
N ASP A 766 -23.37 20.69 6.23
CA ASP A 766 -24.49 21.60 6.50
C ASP A 766 -24.26 22.42 7.78
N ALA A 767 -23.91 21.76 8.90
CA ALA A 767 -23.65 22.46 10.17
C ALA A 767 -22.48 23.45 10.08
N ALA A 768 -21.40 23.11 9.35
CA ALA A 768 -20.31 24.03 9.06
C ALA A 768 -20.78 25.22 8.19
N THR A 769 -21.63 24.96 7.20
CA THR A 769 -22.23 25.99 6.34
C THR A 769 -23.13 26.94 7.13
N PHE A 770 -23.98 26.42 8.02
CA PHE A 770 -24.79 27.23 8.94
C PHE A 770 -23.94 28.04 9.92
N SER A 771 -22.81 27.49 10.40
CA SER A 771 -21.85 28.24 11.22
C SER A 771 -21.24 29.41 10.44
N SER A 772 -20.76 29.16 9.22
CA SER A 772 -20.21 30.20 8.34
C SER A 772 -21.24 31.28 7.99
N LEU A 773 -22.49 30.90 7.73
CA LEU A 773 -23.59 31.84 7.52
C LEU A 773 -23.89 32.66 8.78
N ARG A 774 -23.91 32.04 9.96
CA ARG A 774 -24.13 32.76 11.23
C ARG A 774 -23.02 33.79 11.51
N VAL A 775 -21.77 33.46 11.23
CA VAL A 775 -20.63 34.40 11.31
C VAL A 775 -20.79 35.54 10.29
N MET A 776 -21.18 35.24 9.04
CA MET A 776 -21.45 36.26 8.02
C MET A 776 -22.58 37.22 8.44
N PHE A 777 -23.67 36.69 9.00
CA PHE A 777 -24.77 37.51 9.50
C PHE A 777 -24.39 38.34 10.74
N ALA A 778 -23.58 37.81 11.65
CA ALA A 778 -23.05 38.56 12.79
C ALA A 778 -22.20 39.75 12.33
N SER A 779 -21.20 39.51 11.48
CA SER A 779 -20.37 40.57 10.91
C SER A 779 -21.19 41.61 10.13
N ARG A 780 -22.23 41.18 9.39
CA ARG A 780 -23.13 42.11 8.69
C ARG A 780 -24.00 42.93 9.65
N ALA A 781 -24.40 42.38 10.79
CA ALA A 781 -25.10 43.11 11.84
C ALA A 781 -24.19 44.12 12.55
N GLU A 782 -22.94 43.74 12.86
CA GLU A 782 -21.91 44.63 13.41
C GLU A 782 -21.63 45.83 12.49
N THR A 783 -21.65 45.64 11.16
CA THR A 783 -21.50 46.77 10.21
C THR A 783 -22.76 47.64 10.04
N LEU A 784 -23.95 47.14 10.41
CA LEU A 784 -25.22 47.88 10.28
C LEU A 784 -25.62 48.63 11.56
N LEU A 785 -25.21 48.13 12.74
CA LEU A 785 -25.47 48.79 14.02
C LEU A 785 -24.96 50.25 14.09
N PRO A 786 -23.69 50.56 13.73
CA PRO A 786 -23.18 51.93 13.74
C PRO A 786 -23.92 52.88 12.78
N LEU A 787 -24.38 52.36 11.64
CA LEU A 787 -25.15 53.11 10.63
C LEU A 787 -26.58 53.42 11.08
N LEU A 788 -27.17 52.58 11.94
CA LEU A 788 -28.48 52.83 12.54
C LEU A 788 -28.41 53.73 13.77
N GLN A 789 -27.27 53.75 14.48
CA GLN A 789 -27.07 54.63 15.65
C GLN A 789 -26.61 56.05 15.29
N ASN A 790 -26.15 56.30 14.06
CA ASN A 790 -25.75 57.63 13.59
C ASN A 790 -26.54 58.07 12.34
N PRO A 791 -27.80 58.51 12.49
CA PRO A 791 -28.60 59.07 11.38
C PRO A 791 -28.14 60.47 10.93
N SER A 792 -27.03 60.99 11.48
CA SER A 792 -26.62 62.40 11.40
C SER A 792 -25.66 62.74 10.24
N THR A 793 -25.36 61.80 9.34
CA THR A 793 -24.40 62.00 8.23
C THR A 793 -24.99 61.57 6.89
N SER A 794 -25.87 62.41 6.34
CA SER A 794 -26.30 62.44 4.93
C SER A 794 -26.73 63.85 4.53
#